data_AF-A0A7J5XWI9-F1
#
_entry.id   AF-A0A7J5XWI9-F1
#
_cell.length_a   1.000
_cell.length_b   1.000
_cell.length_c   1.000
_cell.angle_alpha   90.00
_cell.angle_beta   90.00
_cell.angle_gamma   90.00
#
_symmetry.space_group_name_H-M   'P 1'
#
loop_
_entity.id
_entity.type
_entity.pdbx_description
1 polymer ?
#
loop_
_entity_poly.entity_id
_entity_poly.type
_entity_poly.pdbx_seq_one_letter_code
_entity_poly.pdbx_strand_id
1 'polypeptide(L)'
;MDPLHFFDFFSTGCSLGFYFSSLMNNMKVDFAPLEIPLQRRLQTAAVAQWVFSFIGLAPLCIFIFLYLLFTRFWLISVLYAVWLFYDYDTPARGGQRVPFLCGLKMWDYMRDYFPVKLVKTADLDPRHNYVLGFHPHGVLVAGAFTNFCTYATGFRELFPGLTSYLLMLPLWFRAPASYPLRKRGGGNAVVIAVGGAPEALDAHPGTYNVLLAQKKGFIKMAMVHGAHLVPVFSFGENELFDQVENKRGTWLRWTQERLQSIMGISLPLFHARGIFQYSFGVMPYRRPIHTVVGRPIQVQRNEKPAAEELDALHQLYMDELSKLFDEHKKTTAWTRTHTCIFYEDHPRCVLWRPQSILSALQDLSVAFWPCRSKMEKHLQVISVLQWVLSFLALGAACTVLLIYMFCTDCWLIAAMRSSWVRNWTVWTYFRDYFPVRLIKTHNLLPNRNYIFGYHPHGIFCFGAFCNFGTEATGFSKKFPGIKPSLATLAGNFRMPVLRDYLMSGGICPVNKNSIEYLLSRNGTGNAVVIVVGGAAESLQCAPGVNSVTLKNRKGFVRPGSRVFLRKNDVYKQVIFEEGTSWRYLQKKLQKILGFAPCLFHGCGLFFGDSCGIVPYGKPITTIVGEPITVPKIEDPTDEMVDLYHTMYIKSLQCLFDKYKTRSGLKESDVLYIQ
;
A
#
# COMPACT_ATOMS: atom_id res chain seq x y z
N MET A 1 -60.62 45.71 9.82
CA MET A 1 -61.47 44.65 9.23
C MET A 1 -61.04 43.34 9.86
N ASP A 2 -62.02 42.58 10.32
CA ASP A 2 -62.00 41.85 11.59
C ASP A 2 -60.98 40.71 11.78
N PRO A 3 -60.53 40.50 13.03
CA PRO A 3 -59.77 39.34 13.49
C PRO A 3 -60.71 38.29 14.11
N LEU A 4 -61.20 37.33 13.32
CA LEU A 4 -61.89 36.14 13.81
C LEU A 4 -61.60 34.97 12.87
N HIS A 5 -60.61 34.15 13.24
CA HIS A 5 -60.59 32.68 13.16
C HIS A 5 -59.20 32.20 13.62
N PHE A 6 -58.90 32.52 14.88
CA PHE A 6 -57.98 31.79 15.73
C PHE A 6 -58.78 30.59 16.26
N PHE A 7 -58.24 29.37 16.20
CA PHE A 7 -58.89 28.09 16.51
C PHE A 7 -59.88 27.56 15.47
N ASP A 8 -59.36 26.83 14.48
CA ASP A 8 -59.81 25.46 14.16
C ASP A 8 -59.09 24.96 12.90
N PHE A 9 -57.83 24.54 13.02
CA PHE A 9 -57.27 23.52 12.11
C PHE A 9 -56.05 22.83 12.75
N PHE A 10 -56.08 22.60 14.07
CA PHE A 10 -55.10 21.78 14.80
C PHE A 10 -55.50 20.29 14.86
N SER A 11 -56.21 19.79 13.84
CA SER A 11 -56.72 18.40 13.80
C SER A 11 -56.24 17.55 12.61
N THR A 12 -55.60 18.11 11.57
CA THR A 12 -55.14 17.31 10.41
C THR A 12 -53.63 16.98 10.43
N GLY A 13 -52.95 17.21 11.56
CA GLY A 13 -51.56 16.82 11.78
C GLY A 13 -51.31 15.31 11.87
N CYS A 14 -52.37 14.50 12.01
CA CYS A 14 -52.26 13.03 12.03
C CYS A 14 -52.21 12.40 10.62
N SER A 15 -52.55 13.17 9.57
CA SER A 15 -52.61 12.66 8.18
C SER A 15 -51.25 12.71 7.47
N LEU A 16 -50.36 13.65 7.81
CA LEU A 16 -49.08 13.81 7.11
C LEU A 16 -48.01 12.79 7.55
N GLY A 17 -48.07 12.32 8.81
CA GLY A 17 -47.23 11.20 9.29
C GLY A 17 -47.58 9.88 8.59
N PHE A 18 -48.86 9.68 8.26
CA PHE A 18 -49.32 8.57 7.43
C PHE A 18 -48.85 8.71 5.97
N TYR A 19 -48.78 9.92 5.40
CA TYR A 19 -48.27 10.15 4.05
C TYR A 19 -46.75 9.98 3.92
N PHE A 20 -45.95 10.35 4.94
CA PHE A 20 -44.49 10.18 4.92
C PHE A 20 -44.04 8.74 5.23
N SER A 21 -44.76 8.03 6.12
CA SER A 21 -44.60 6.58 6.30
C SER A 21 -45.05 5.81 5.04
N SER A 22 -46.15 6.24 4.41
CA SER A 22 -46.63 5.70 3.12
C SER A 22 -45.63 5.92 1.96
N LEU A 23 -44.91 7.04 1.94
CA LEU A 23 -43.92 7.32 0.89
C LEU A 23 -42.61 6.52 1.07
N MET A 24 -42.13 6.25 2.30
CA MET A 24 -41.00 5.30 2.51
C MET A 24 -41.43 3.85 2.32
N ASN A 25 -42.71 3.52 2.55
CA ASN A 25 -43.33 2.26 2.16
C ASN A 25 -43.48 2.07 0.63
N ASN A 26 -43.18 3.09 -0.20
CA ASN A 26 -43.42 3.07 -1.64
C ASN A 26 -42.16 3.00 -2.54
N MET A 27 -40.93 2.95 -1.99
CA MET A 27 -39.81 2.37 -2.75
C MET A 27 -39.90 0.86 -2.61
N LYS A 28 -40.73 0.24 -3.45
CA LYS A 28 -40.74 -1.21 -3.56
C LYS A 28 -39.37 -1.63 -4.10
N VAL A 29 -38.47 -2.01 -3.20
CA VAL A 29 -37.26 -2.76 -3.56
C VAL A 29 -37.76 -4.00 -4.27
N ASP A 30 -37.47 -4.09 -5.56
CA ASP A 30 -37.94 -5.19 -6.37
C ASP A 30 -36.99 -6.37 -6.13
N PHE A 31 -37.35 -7.18 -5.14
CA PHE A 31 -36.57 -8.35 -4.79
C PHE A 31 -36.65 -9.40 -5.89
N ALA A 32 -35.53 -10.09 -6.08
CA ALA A 32 -35.48 -11.22 -6.99
C ALA A 32 -36.50 -12.28 -6.52
N PRO A 33 -37.40 -12.77 -7.40
CA PRO A 33 -38.35 -13.82 -7.03
C PRO A 33 -37.67 -15.04 -6.41
N LEU A 34 -38.33 -15.67 -5.43
CA LEU A 34 -37.79 -16.87 -4.78
C LEU A 34 -37.67 -18.06 -5.76
N GLU A 35 -38.48 -18.09 -6.82
CA GLU A 35 -38.52 -19.15 -7.83
C GLU A 35 -37.74 -18.79 -9.11
N ILE A 36 -36.51 -18.31 -8.98
CA ILE A 36 -35.61 -18.13 -10.15
C ILE A 36 -34.96 -19.47 -10.53
N PRO A 37 -35.04 -19.89 -11.81
CA PRO A 37 -34.38 -21.11 -12.28
C PRO A 37 -32.88 -21.13 -11.97
N LEU A 38 -32.32 -22.30 -11.66
CA LEU A 38 -30.90 -22.46 -11.30
C LEU A 38 -29.97 -21.84 -12.35
N GLN A 39 -30.27 -22.01 -13.63
CA GLN A 39 -29.48 -21.43 -14.73
C GLN A 39 -29.38 -19.90 -14.61
N ARG A 40 -30.47 -19.19 -14.28
CA ARG A 40 -30.44 -17.74 -14.08
C ARG A 40 -29.67 -17.33 -12.83
N ARG A 41 -29.65 -18.16 -11.78
CA ARG A 41 -28.81 -17.93 -10.60
C ARG A 41 -27.33 -18.09 -10.93
N LEU A 42 -26.96 -19.11 -11.69
CA LEU A 42 -25.59 -19.35 -12.15
C LEU A 42 -25.08 -18.21 -13.04
N GLN A 43 -25.93 -17.68 -13.93
CA GLN A 43 -25.65 -16.45 -14.69
C GLN A 43 -25.37 -15.25 -13.77
N THR A 44 -26.23 -15.02 -12.78
CA THR A 44 -26.01 -13.94 -11.80
C THR A 44 -24.72 -14.14 -11.00
N ALA A 45 -24.43 -15.37 -10.57
CA ALA A 45 -23.24 -15.72 -9.81
C ALA A 45 -21.96 -15.51 -10.65
N ALA A 46 -21.98 -15.91 -11.92
CA ALA A 46 -20.88 -15.69 -12.87
C ALA A 46 -20.55 -14.20 -13.03
N VAL A 47 -21.58 -13.37 -13.25
CA VAL A 47 -21.38 -11.92 -13.39
C VAL A 47 -20.99 -11.27 -12.06
N ALA A 48 -21.52 -11.74 -10.93
CA ALA A 48 -21.12 -11.25 -9.60
C ALA A 48 -19.65 -11.55 -9.30
N GLN A 49 -19.20 -12.78 -9.62
CA GLN A 49 -17.80 -13.16 -9.51
C GLN A 49 -16.93 -12.29 -10.44
N TRP A 50 -17.38 -12.02 -11.67
CA TRP A 50 -16.65 -11.18 -12.61
C TRP A 50 -16.53 -9.73 -12.12
N VAL A 51 -17.63 -9.11 -11.66
CA VAL A 51 -17.61 -7.77 -11.05
C VAL A 51 -16.68 -7.74 -9.83
N PHE A 52 -16.75 -8.77 -8.97
CA PHE A 52 -15.83 -8.91 -7.85
C PHE A 52 -14.37 -9.01 -8.29
N SER A 53 -14.08 -9.72 -9.39
CA SER A 53 -12.72 -9.84 -9.91
C SER A 53 -12.13 -8.51 -10.39
N PHE A 54 -12.97 -7.60 -10.91
CA PHE A 54 -12.55 -6.27 -11.36
C PHE A 54 -12.37 -5.27 -10.20
N ILE A 55 -13.26 -5.31 -9.20
CA ILE A 55 -13.34 -4.26 -8.17
C ILE A 55 -12.77 -4.71 -6.82
N GLY A 56 -13.04 -5.95 -6.41
CA GLY A 56 -12.76 -6.45 -5.05
C GLY A 56 -11.54 -7.35 -4.94
N LEU A 57 -11.19 -8.09 -5.98
CA LEU A 57 -10.16 -9.12 -5.92
C LEU A 57 -8.78 -8.55 -5.60
N ALA A 58 -8.39 -7.46 -6.25
CA ALA A 58 -7.06 -6.89 -6.01
C ALA A 58 -6.89 -6.29 -4.60
N PRO A 59 -7.84 -5.49 -4.06
CA PRO A 59 -7.83 -5.11 -2.64
C PRO A 59 -7.79 -6.32 -1.71
N LEU A 60 -8.55 -7.38 -2.01
CA LEU A 60 -8.53 -8.61 -1.22
C LEU A 60 -7.16 -9.30 -1.28
N CYS A 61 -6.54 -9.41 -2.45
CA CYS A 61 -5.20 -9.99 -2.60
C CYS A 61 -4.15 -9.17 -1.85
N ILE A 62 -4.19 -7.83 -1.92
CA ILE A 62 -3.29 -6.94 -1.17
C ILE A 62 -3.51 -7.12 0.33
N PHE A 63 -4.77 -7.14 0.78
CA PHE A 63 -5.11 -7.35 2.18
C PHE A 63 -4.62 -8.70 2.68
N ILE A 64 -4.86 -9.80 1.95
CA ILE A 64 -4.39 -11.14 2.30
C ILE A 64 -2.86 -11.17 2.34
N PHE A 65 -2.19 -10.59 1.34
CA PHE A 65 -0.73 -10.54 1.29
C PHE A 65 -0.13 -9.84 2.51
N LEU A 66 -0.67 -8.66 2.86
CA LEU A 66 -0.25 -7.88 4.03
C LEU A 66 -0.61 -8.59 5.33
N TYR A 67 -1.83 -9.13 5.44
CA TYR A 67 -2.28 -9.89 6.62
C TYR A 67 -1.35 -11.08 6.88
N LEU A 68 -1.09 -11.90 5.87
CA LEU A 68 -0.21 -13.06 6.00
C LEU A 68 1.21 -12.66 6.42
N LEU A 69 1.72 -11.52 5.93
CA LEU A 69 3.04 -10.99 6.29
C LEU A 69 3.19 -10.71 7.80
N PHE A 70 2.10 -10.38 8.50
CA PHE A 70 2.09 -10.12 9.95
C PHE A 70 1.59 -11.31 10.79
N THR A 71 1.44 -12.49 10.19
CA THR A 71 1.04 -13.71 10.91
C THR A 71 2.18 -14.74 10.91
N ARG A 72 1.96 -15.88 11.59
CA ARG A 72 2.87 -17.05 11.51
C ARG A 72 3.06 -17.59 10.08
N PHE A 73 2.25 -17.17 9.12
CA PHE A 73 2.30 -17.59 7.71
C PHE A 73 3.11 -16.62 6.81
N TRP A 74 3.88 -15.69 7.38
CA TRP A 74 4.64 -14.67 6.64
C TRP A 74 5.54 -15.23 5.53
N LEU A 75 6.04 -16.46 5.67
CA LEU A 75 6.88 -17.12 4.67
C LEU A 75 6.15 -17.30 3.33
N ILE A 76 4.83 -17.48 3.34
CA ILE A 76 4.02 -17.57 2.13
C ILE A 76 4.07 -16.25 1.35
N SER A 77 3.89 -15.11 2.03
CA SER A 77 3.99 -13.79 1.41
C SER A 77 5.39 -13.52 0.87
N VAL A 78 6.44 -13.94 1.58
CA VAL A 78 7.83 -13.76 1.11
C VAL A 78 8.14 -14.61 -0.11
N LEU A 79 7.77 -15.89 -0.12
CA LEU A 79 7.95 -16.76 -1.28
C LEU A 79 7.19 -16.22 -2.51
N TYR A 80 5.95 -15.75 -2.31
CA TYR A 80 5.18 -15.13 -3.37
C TYR A 80 5.80 -13.81 -3.86
N ALA A 81 6.36 -12.99 -2.97
CA ALA A 81 7.05 -11.75 -3.35
C ALA A 81 8.33 -12.03 -4.16
N VAL A 82 9.09 -13.07 -3.80
CA VAL A 82 10.27 -13.52 -4.58
C VAL A 82 9.85 -13.98 -5.97
N TRP A 83 8.78 -14.76 -6.07
CA TRP A 83 8.22 -15.16 -7.37
C TRP A 83 7.75 -13.95 -8.18
N LEU A 84 7.05 -13.00 -7.56
CA LEU A 84 6.58 -11.77 -8.22
C LEU A 84 7.73 -10.88 -8.70
N PHE A 85 8.85 -10.86 -7.96
CA PHE A 85 10.07 -10.18 -8.40
C PHE A 85 10.72 -10.89 -9.61
N TYR A 86 10.75 -12.23 -9.60
CA TYR A 86 11.27 -13.02 -10.71
C TYR A 86 10.38 -12.90 -11.97
N ASP A 87 9.05 -12.87 -11.79
CA ASP A 87 8.04 -12.80 -12.87
C ASP A 87 7.66 -11.36 -13.26
N TYR A 88 8.40 -10.35 -12.77
CA TYR A 88 8.06 -8.92 -12.89
C TYR A 88 7.76 -8.47 -14.33
N ASP A 89 8.51 -8.99 -15.30
CA ASP A 89 8.39 -8.61 -16.72
C ASP A 89 7.28 -9.36 -17.48
N THR A 90 6.68 -10.41 -16.90
CA THR A 90 5.71 -11.26 -17.62
C THR A 90 4.49 -10.49 -18.12
N PRO A 91 3.89 -9.55 -17.37
CA PRO A 91 2.82 -8.70 -17.89
C PRO A 91 3.25 -7.86 -19.10
N ALA A 92 4.50 -7.36 -19.10
CA ALA A 92 5.08 -6.60 -20.21
C ALA A 92 5.31 -7.43 -21.48
N ARG A 93 5.31 -8.76 -21.35
CA ARG A 93 5.52 -9.72 -22.44
C ARG A 93 4.20 -10.35 -22.93
N GLY A 94 3.07 -9.71 -22.65
CA GLY A 94 1.74 -10.14 -23.09
C GLY A 94 1.01 -11.07 -22.13
N GLY A 95 1.61 -11.37 -20.97
CA GLY A 95 1.04 -12.28 -19.96
C GLY A 95 0.96 -13.73 -20.44
N GLN A 96 0.55 -14.63 -19.53
CA GLN A 96 0.32 -16.03 -19.84
C GLN A 96 -1.18 -16.30 -19.97
N ARG A 97 -1.62 -16.67 -21.18
CA ARG A 97 -3.01 -17.08 -21.41
C ARG A 97 -3.15 -18.54 -20.99
N VAL A 98 -4.05 -18.83 -20.06
CA VAL A 98 -4.30 -20.17 -19.55
C VAL A 98 -5.57 -20.73 -20.20
N PRO A 99 -5.48 -21.68 -21.16
CA PRO A 99 -6.66 -22.14 -21.91
C PRO A 99 -7.77 -22.70 -21.02
N PHE A 100 -7.40 -23.38 -19.94
CA PHE A 100 -8.34 -23.86 -18.95
C PHE A 100 -9.18 -22.73 -18.33
N LEU A 101 -8.54 -21.63 -17.90
CA LEU A 101 -9.24 -20.50 -17.34
C LEU A 101 -10.11 -19.78 -18.39
N CYS A 102 -9.64 -19.66 -19.63
CA CYS A 102 -10.41 -19.06 -20.73
C CYS A 102 -11.65 -19.89 -21.12
N GLY A 103 -11.64 -21.20 -20.89
CA GLY A 103 -12.70 -22.15 -21.24
C GLY A 103 -13.64 -22.54 -20.10
N LEU A 104 -13.60 -21.86 -18.94
CA LEU A 104 -14.48 -22.18 -17.82
C LEU A 104 -15.96 -22.01 -18.19
N LYS A 105 -16.80 -22.97 -17.76
CA LYS A 105 -18.26 -22.95 -18.00
C LYS A 105 -18.94 -21.69 -17.49
N MET A 106 -18.35 -21.04 -16.48
CA MET A 106 -18.81 -19.76 -15.95
C MET A 106 -18.92 -18.67 -17.03
N TRP A 107 -18.06 -18.68 -18.04
CA TRP A 107 -18.10 -17.70 -19.13
C TRP A 107 -19.29 -17.92 -20.07
N ASP A 108 -19.77 -19.15 -20.25
CA ASP A 108 -21.03 -19.41 -20.94
C ASP A 108 -22.20 -18.76 -20.20
N TYR A 109 -22.21 -18.88 -18.87
CA TYR A 109 -23.23 -18.22 -18.04
C TYR A 109 -23.12 -16.69 -18.10
N MET A 110 -21.91 -16.12 -18.19
CA MET A 110 -21.73 -14.68 -18.42
C MET A 110 -22.24 -14.25 -19.80
N ARG A 111 -21.89 -14.99 -20.86
CA ARG A 111 -22.42 -14.77 -22.21
C ARG A 111 -23.95 -14.77 -22.21
N ASP A 112 -24.56 -15.75 -21.57
CA ASP A 112 -26.02 -15.92 -21.53
C ASP A 112 -26.71 -14.92 -20.57
N TYR A 113 -25.98 -14.29 -19.65
CA TYR A 113 -26.50 -13.20 -18.82
C TYR A 113 -26.72 -11.92 -19.62
N PHE A 114 -25.78 -11.60 -20.52
CA PHE A 114 -25.78 -10.41 -21.40
C PHE A 114 -26.15 -10.70 -22.86
N PRO A 115 -26.79 -11.84 -23.15
CA PRO A 115 -26.81 -12.44 -24.49
C PRO A 115 -25.71 -11.99 -25.48
N VAL A 116 -24.43 -12.23 -25.15
CA VAL A 116 -23.29 -11.71 -25.93
C VAL A 116 -23.19 -12.40 -27.29
N LYS A 117 -23.11 -11.62 -28.37
CA LYS A 117 -22.85 -12.11 -29.74
C LYS A 117 -21.62 -11.46 -30.33
N LEU A 118 -20.75 -12.27 -30.93
CA LEU A 118 -19.61 -11.83 -31.72
C LEU A 118 -19.91 -12.02 -33.20
N VAL A 119 -19.86 -10.93 -33.97
CA VAL A 119 -20.17 -10.91 -35.41
C VAL A 119 -18.89 -10.66 -36.18
N LYS A 120 -18.61 -11.54 -37.13
CA LYS A 120 -17.47 -11.43 -38.06
C LYS A 120 -17.96 -10.85 -39.39
N THR A 121 -17.32 -9.79 -39.87
CA THR A 121 -17.63 -9.18 -41.18
C THR A 121 -16.64 -9.55 -42.29
N ALA A 122 -15.44 -10.00 -41.94
CA ALA A 122 -14.41 -10.46 -42.87
C ALA A 122 -13.45 -11.46 -42.23
N ASP A 123 -12.78 -12.24 -43.06
CA ASP A 123 -11.67 -13.09 -42.65
C ASP A 123 -10.44 -12.26 -42.25
N LEU A 124 -9.71 -12.74 -41.26
CA LEU A 124 -8.42 -12.21 -40.84
C LEU A 124 -7.38 -13.31 -41.08
N ASP A 125 -6.40 -13.05 -41.94
CA ASP A 125 -5.32 -13.99 -42.27
C ASP A 125 -4.38 -14.18 -41.06
N PRO A 126 -4.25 -15.41 -40.52
CA PRO A 126 -3.40 -15.68 -39.36
C PRO A 126 -1.91 -15.45 -39.60
N ARG A 127 -1.46 -15.22 -40.85
CA ARG A 127 -0.08 -14.83 -41.15
C ARG A 127 0.26 -13.41 -40.69
N HIS A 128 -0.74 -12.59 -40.41
CA HIS A 128 -0.55 -11.20 -39.96
C HIS A 128 -0.89 -11.03 -38.48
N ASN A 129 -0.34 -9.96 -37.89
CA ASN A 129 -0.73 -9.49 -36.57
C ASN A 129 -1.73 -8.34 -36.72
N TYR A 130 -2.63 -8.22 -35.75
CA TYR A 130 -3.74 -7.26 -35.79
C TYR A 130 -3.79 -6.40 -34.53
N VAL A 131 -4.18 -5.14 -34.70
CA VAL A 131 -4.60 -4.23 -33.64
C VAL A 131 -6.10 -3.98 -33.80
N LEU A 132 -6.88 -4.56 -32.88
CA LEU A 132 -8.33 -4.44 -32.82
C LEU A 132 -8.68 -3.24 -31.93
N GLY A 133 -9.15 -2.15 -32.52
CA GLY A 133 -9.62 -0.99 -31.76
C GLY A 133 -11.07 -1.20 -31.35
N PHE A 134 -11.31 -1.39 -30.05
CA PHE A 134 -12.61 -1.68 -29.46
C PHE A 134 -13.32 -0.40 -29.01
N HIS A 135 -14.57 -0.23 -29.44
CA HIS A 135 -15.40 0.96 -29.19
C HIS A 135 -16.87 0.58 -28.94
N PRO A 136 -17.61 1.27 -28.06
CA PRO A 136 -17.09 2.09 -26.97
C PRO A 136 -16.52 1.20 -25.83
N HIS A 137 -15.75 1.79 -24.93
CA HIS A 137 -15.22 1.16 -23.74
C HIS A 137 -16.33 0.76 -22.76
N GLY A 138 -17.36 1.60 -22.58
CA GLY A 138 -18.33 1.44 -21.51
C GLY A 138 -17.68 1.53 -20.11
N VAL A 139 -18.40 1.10 -19.05
CA VAL A 139 -17.88 1.19 -17.68
C VAL A 139 -16.86 0.08 -17.36
N LEU A 140 -17.23 -1.19 -17.60
CA LEU A 140 -16.39 -2.37 -17.29
C LEU A 140 -16.03 -3.22 -18.53
N VAL A 141 -16.36 -2.76 -19.75
CA VAL A 141 -16.01 -3.42 -21.03
C VAL A 141 -16.41 -4.90 -21.10
N ALA A 142 -17.63 -5.24 -20.69
CA ALA A 142 -18.06 -6.63 -20.49
C ALA A 142 -18.01 -7.45 -21.80
N GLY A 143 -18.35 -6.85 -22.93
CA GLY A 143 -18.29 -7.50 -24.24
C GLY A 143 -16.86 -7.74 -24.69
N ALA A 144 -15.93 -6.80 -24.51
CA ALA A 144 -14.52 -7.03 -24.86
C ALA A 144 -13.93 -8.20 -24.06
N PHE A 145 -14.19 -8.23 -22.74
CA PHE A 145 -13.73 -9.32 -21.90
C PHE A 145 -14.31 -10.66 -22.37
N THR A 146 -15.64 -10.73 -22.54
CA THR A 146 -16.32 -11.98 -22.92
C THR A 146 -15.83 -12.46 -24.29
N ASN A 147 -15.70 -11.57 -25.26
CA ASN A 147 -15.35 -11.92 -26.64
C ASN A 147 -13.87 -12.25 -26.84
N PHE A 148 -12.97 -11.53 -26.18
CA PHE A 148 -11.54 -11.61 -26.50
C PHE A 148 -10.70 -12.28 -25.41
N CYS A 149 -11.16 -12.36 -24.16
CA CYS A 149 -10.45 -13.08 -23.10
C CYS A 149 -10.91 -14.54 -22.97
N THR A 150 -12.20 -14.80 -23.15
CA THR A 150 -12.81 -16.12 -22.94
C THR A 150 -13.03 -16.88 -24.25
N TYR A 151 -13.46 -18.14 -24.18
CA TYR A 151 -13.89 -18.93 -25.34
C TYR A 151 -15.42 -18.97 -25.51
N ALA A 152 -16.18 -18.25 -24.68
CA ALA A 152 -17.63 -18.40 -24.62
C ALA A 152 -18.36 -18.00 -25.92
N THR A 153 -17.83 -17.05 -26.69
CA THR A 153 -18.49 -16.53 -27.91
C THR A 153 -17.85 -17.03 -29.21
N GLY A 154 -16.90 -17.96 -29.11
CA GLY A 154 -16.36 -18.65 -30.27
C GLY A 154 -15.36 -17.84 -31.11
N PHE A 155 -14.58 -16.94 -30.51
CA PHE A 155 -13.59 -16.13 -31.25
C PHE A 155 -12.60 -16.99 -32.06
N ARG A 156 -12.18 -18.14 -31.54
CA ARG A 156 -11.20 -19.02 -32.20
C ARG A 156 -11.78 -19.74 -33.41
N GLU A 157 -13.06 -20.03 -33.36
CA GLU A 157 -13.85 -20.66 -34.40
C GLU A 157 -14.14 -19.65 -35.52
N LEU A 158 -14.44 -18.40 -35.15
CA LEU A 158 -14.64 -17.31 -36.09
C LEU A 158 -13.33 -16.85 -36.74
N PHE A 159 -12.22 -16.83 -36.00
CA PHE A 159 -10.91 -16.39 -36.46
C PHE A 159 -9.83 -17.45 -36.20
N PRO A 160 -9.84 -18.55 -36.98
CA PRO A 160 -8.92 -19.66 -36.78
C PRO A 160 -7.46 -19.22 -36.94
N GLY A 161 -6.60 -19.70 -36.04
CA GLY A 161 -5.18 -19.35 -36.03
C GLY A 161 -4.85 -18.01 -35.36
N LEU A 162 -5.86 -17.22 -34.93
CA LEU A 162 -5.62 -16.00 -34.17
C LEU A 162 -5.72 -16.21 -32.65
N THR A 163 -4.79 -15.58 -31.94
CA THR A 163 -4.80 -15.44 -30.48
C THR A 163 -5.04 -13.99 -30.09
N SER A 164 -6.16 -13.73 -29.44
CA SER A 164 -6.51 -12.41 -28.91
C SER A 164 -5.79 -12.08 -27.59
N TYR A 165 -5.41 -10.82 -27.41
CA TYR A 165 -4.86 -10.27 -26.16
C TYR A 165 -5.56 -8.96 -25.83
N LEU A 166 -6.45 -8.95 -24.84
CA LEU A 166 -7.10 -7.72 -24.37
C LEU A 166 -6.16 -6.94 -23.45
N LEU A 167 -5.88 -5.68 -23.80
CA LEU A 167 -5.09 -4.80 -22.97
C LEU A 167 -5.97 -4.13 -21.91
N MET A 168 -5.61 -4.32 -20.65
CA MET A 168 -6.25 -3.70 -19.49
C MET A 168 -5.41 -2.51 -18.99
N LEU A 169 -6.03 -1.63 -18.19
CA LEU A 169 -5.45 -0.37 -17.72
C LEU A 169 -4.03 -0.52 -17.12
N PRO A 170 -3.12 0.45 -17.34
CA PRO A 170 -1.73 0.40 -16.86
C PRO A 170 -1.56 0.29 -15.34
N LEU A 171 -2.57 0.68 -14.55
CA LEU A 171 -2.51 0.69 -13.08
C LEU A 171 -2.19 -0.70 -12.51
N TRP A 172 -2.69 -1.77 -13.15
CA TRP A 172 -2.51 -3.14 -12.67
C TRP A 172 -1.23 -3.80 -13.17
N PHE A 173 -0.70 -3.40 -14.33
CA PHE A 173 0.32 -4.19 -15.03
C PHE A 173 1.49 -3.41 -15.62
N ARG A 174 1.50 -2.07 -15.59
CA ARG A 174 2.58 -1.17 -16.06
C ARG A 174 3.36 -1.72 -17.28
N ALA A 175 2.64 -2.23 -18.28
CA ALA A 175 3.18 -3.07 -19.35
C ALA A 175 3.07 -2.39 -20.74
N PRO A 176 4.13 -2.42 -21.57
CA PRO A 176 4.05 -1.97 -22.96
C PRO A 176 3.22 -2.93 -23.83
N ALA A 177 2.21 -2.36 -24.51
CA ALA A 177 1.25 -3.01 -25.41
C ALA A 177 1.83 -3.75 -26.63
N SER A 178 3.14 -3.61 -26.91
CA SER A 178 3.73 -3.94 -28.21
C SER A 178 4.35 -5.33 -28.33
N TYR A 179 4.57 -6.04 -27.22
CA TYR A 179 5.30 -7.32 -27.27
C TYR A 179 4.62 -8.40 -28.14
N PRO A 180 3.29 -8.65 -28.05
CA PRO A 180 2.64 -9.64 -28.91
C PRO A 180 2.75 -9.32 -30.41
N LEU A 181 2.82 -8.04 -30.78
CA LEU A 181 2.93 -7.58 -32.17
C LEU A 181 4.33 -7.77 -32.76
N ARG A 182 5.36 -8.03 -31.94
CA ARG A 182 6.74 -8.27 -32.41
C ARG A 182 6.99 -9.69 -32.91
N LYS A 183 6.08 -10.63 -32.66
CA LYS A 183 6.23 -12.03 -33.10
C LYS A 183 6.10 -12.11 -34.63
N ARG A 184 7.17 -12.59 -35.29
CA ARG A 184 7.26 -12.67 -36.77
C ARG A 184 6.31 -13.69 -37.41
N GLY A 185 5.77 -14.64 -36.64
CA GLY A 185 4.90 -15.71 -37.16
C GLY A 185 3.44 -15.32 -37.38
N GLY A 186 3.06 -14.06 -37.15
CA GLY A 186 1.65 -13.64 -37.20
C GLY A 186 0.82 -14.24 -36.07
N GLY A 187 -0.50 -14.22 -36.23
CA GLY A 187 -1.42 -14.98 -35.39
C GLY A 187 -1.82 -14.27 -34.09
N ASN A 188 -1.45 -13.01 -33.90
CA ASN A 188 -1.77 -12.26 -32.68
C ASN A 188 -2.72 -11.09 -32.98
N ALA A 189 -3.80 -10.99 -32.22
CA ALA A 189 -4.77 -9.90 -32.28
C ALA A 189 -4.76 -9.14 -30.94
N VAL A 190 -4.14 -7.97 -30.90
CA VAL A 190 -4.12 -7.12 -29.70
C VAL A 190 -5.38 -6.26 -29.69
N VAL A 191 -6.19 -6.37 -28.65
CA VAL A 191 -7.45 -5.64 -28.49
C VAL A 191 -7.23 -4.47 -27.55
N ILE A 192 -7.58 -3.27 -28.00
CA ILE A 192 -7.38 -2.02 -27.27
C ILE A 192 -8.70 -1.28 -27.19
N ALA A 193 -9.21 -1.04 -25.98
CA ALA A 193 -10.32 -0.11 -25.78
C ALA A 193 -9.79 1.33 -25.91
N VAL A 194 -9.92 1.91 -27.10
CA VAL A 194 -9.12 3.09 -27.53
C VAL A 194 -9.47 4.34 -26.74
N GLY A 195 -10.75 4.54 -26.43
CA GLY A 195 -11.20 5.67 -25.61
C GLY A 195 -10.68 5.63 -24.18
N GLY A 196 -10.35 4.44 -23.68
CA GLY A 196 -9.72 4.21 -22.37
C GLY A 196 -10.53 4.76 -21.19
N ALA A 197 -9.83 5.09 -20.11
CA ALA A 197 -10.43 5.63 -18.91
C ALA A 197 -11.31 6.89 -19.16
N PRO A 198 -10.91 7.88 -19.99
CA PRO A 198 -11.74 9.06 -20.21
C PRO A 198 -13.11 8.74 -20.82
N GLU A 199 -13.17 7.85 -21.81
CA GLU A 199 -14.43 7.47 -22.45
C GLU A 199 -15.40 6.77 -21.48
N ALA A 200 -14.89 6.04 -20.48
CA ALA A 200 -15.73 5.42 -19.45
C ALA A 200 -16.49 6.45 -18.59
N LEU A 201 -16.03 7.72 -18.52
CA LEU A 201 -16.75 8.80 -17.84
C LEU A 201 -17.89 9.39 -18.68
N ASP A 202 -17.99 9.02 -19.96
CA ASP A 202 -19.03 9.47 -20.89
C ASP A 202 -19.95 8.31 -21.32
N ALA A 203 -19.86 7.18 -20.60
CA ALA A 203 -20.63 5.96 -20.82
C ALA A 203 -22.04 6.09 -20.22
N HIS A 204 -22.93 6.74 -20.96
CA HIS A 204 -24.34 6.89 -20.61
C HIS A 204 -25.25 6.04 -21.50
N PRO A 205 -26.29 5.38 -20.94
CA PRO A 205 -27.31 4.70 -21.72
C PRO A 205 -27.94 5.62 -22.78
N GLY A 206 -28.25 5.06 -23.94
CA GLY A 206 -28.85 5.76 -25.07
C GLY A 206 -27.85 6.50 -25.98
N THR A 207 -26.55 6.54 -25.62
CA THR A 207 -25.54 7.33 -26.34
C THR A 207 -24.28 6.53 -26.64
N TYR A 208 -23.64 6.81 -27.77
CA TYR A 208 -22.34 6.26 -28.14
C TYR A 208 -21.33 7.39 -28.37
N ASN A 209 -20.84 7.97 -27.28
CA ASN A 209 -19.79 8.98 -27.33
C ASN A 209 -18.44 8.26 -27.39
N VAL A 210 -17.76 8.35 -28.53
CA VAL A 210 -16.49 7.67 -28.77
C VAL A 210 -15.34 8.67 -28.79
N LEU A 211 -14.40 8.53 -27.85
CA LEU A 211 -13.22 9.37 -27.75
C LEU A 211 -12.12 8.83 -28.66
N LEU A 212 -12.15 9.25 -29.93
CA LEU A 212 -11.23 8.76 -30.95
C LEU A 212 -10.48 9.87 -31.71
N ALA A 213 -11.08 11.05 -31.88
CA ALA A 213 -10.59 12.08 -32.82
C ALA A 213 -9.09 12.44 -32.71
N GLN A 214 -8.53 12.38 -31.50
CA GLN A 214 -7.10 12.68 -31.25
C GLN A 214 -6.30 11.45 -30.74
N LYS A 215 -6.89 10.26 -30.69
CA LYS A 215 -6.27 9.05 -30.12
C LYS A 215 -5.43 8.28 -31.14
N LYS A 216 -4.39 8.91 -31.69
CA LYS A 216 -3.56 8.33 -32.78
C LYS A 216 -2.52 7.29 -32.31
N GLY A 217 -2.39 7.05 -31.01
CA GLY A 217 -1.34 6.19 -30.44
C GLY A 217 -1.39 4.72 -30.88
N PHE A 218 -2.60 4.15 -31.03
CA PHE A 218 -2.75 2.76 -31.48
C PHE A 218 -2.48 2.61 -32.99
N ILE A 219 -2.79 3.64 -33.80
CA ILE A 219 -2.40 3.70 -35.22
C ILE A 219 -0.88 3.72 -35.34
N LYS A 220 -0.21 4.58 -34.57
CA LYS A 220 1.26 4.64 -34.53
C LYS A 220 1.87 3.30 -34.14
N MET A 221 1.28 2.60 -33.16
CA MET A 221 1.71 1.27 -32.76
C MET A 221 1.57 0.24 -33.90
N ALA A 222 0.44 0.26 -34.60
CA ALA A 222 0.19 -0.59 -35.75
C ALA A 222 1.22 -0.35 -36.87
N MET A 223 1.53 0.92 -37.19
CA MET A 223 2.54 1.28 -38.20
C MET A 223 3.95 0.83 -37.81
N VAL A 224 4.38 1.06 -36.57
CA VAL A 224 5.72 0.66 -36.09
C VAL A 224 5.93 -0.85 -36.19
N HIS A 225 4.87 -1.63 -35.96
CA HIS A 225 4.93 -3.09 -35.95
C HIS A 225 4.46 -3.75 -37.25
N GLY A 226 3.93 -2.99 -38.21
CA GLY A 226 3.32 -3.54 -39.43
C GLY A 226 2.08 -4.40 -39.15
N ALA A 227 1.38 -4.14 -38.04
CA ALA A 227 0.16 -4.86 -37.69
C ALA A 227 -1.05 -4.21 -38.35
N HIS A 228 -1.96 -5.00 -38.93
CA HIS A 228 -3.16 -4.47 -39.57
C HIS A 228 -4.17 -3.97 -38.54
N LEU A 229 -4.87 -2.89 -38.86
CA LEU A 229 -5.88 -2.30 -37.98
C LEU A 229 -7.24 -2.92 -38.24
N VAL A 230 -8.02 -3.18 -37.19
CA VAL A 230 -9.38 -3.71 -37.32
C VAL A 230 -10.31 -2.90 -36.41
N PRO A 231 -11.27 -2.15 -36.97
CA PRO A 231 -12.28 -1.48 -36.16
C PRO A 231 -13.24 -2.51 -35.55
N VAL A 232 -13.51 -2.37 -34.25
CA VAL A 232 -14.47 -3.22 -33.52
C VAL A 232 -15.47 -2.32 -32.82
N PHE A 233 -16.77 -2.55 -33.07
CA PHE A 233 -17.85 -1.80 -32.43
C PHE A 233 -18.73 -2.74 -31.59
N SER A 234 -19.04 -2.36 -30.35
CA SER A 234 -19.82 -3.15 -29.39
C SER A 234 -21.10 -2.42 -28.98
N PHE A 235 -22.23 -2.87 -29.51
CA PHE A 235 -23.56 -2.34 -29.17
C PHE A 235 -24.02 -2.90 -27.82
N GLY A 236 -24.58 -2.04 -26.97
CA GLY A 236 -25.12 -2.41 -25.66
C GLY A 236 -24.16 -2.27 -24.47
N GLU A 237 -22.89 -1.92 -24.68
CA GLU A 237 -21.92 -1.71 -23.57
C GLU A 237 -22.34 -0.63 -22.58
N ASN A 238 -22.85 0.50 -23.09
CA ASN A 238 -23.28 1.64 -22.27
C ASN A 238 -24.62 1.39 -21.56
N GLU A 239 -25.32 0.29 -21.88
CA GLU A 239 -26.64 -0.05 -21.34
C GLU A 239 -26.56 -0.90 -20.08
N LEU A 240 -25.35 -1.32 -19.71
CA LEU A 240 -25.11 -2.22 -18.58
C LEU A 240 -25.21 -1.51 -17.23
N PHE A 241 -25.00 -0.19 -17.22
CA PHE A 241 -24.98 0.62 -16.00
C PHE A 241 -25.61 1.98 -16.26
N ASP A 242 -26.29 2.51 -15.26
CA ASP A 242 -26.68 3.91 -15.22
C ASP A 242 -25.55 4.72 -14.59
N GLN A 243 -25.03 5.68 -15.34
CA GLN A 243 -24.02 6.61 -14.84
C GLN A 243 -24.70 7.90 -14.36
N VAL A 244 -24.27 8.37 -13.18
CA VAL A 244 -24.67 9.66 -12.65
C VAL A 244 -24.31 10.76 -13.65
N GLU A 245 -25.24 11.65 -13.92
CA GLU A 245 -25.04 12.78 -14.83
C GLU A 245 -23.86 13.66 -14.37
N ASN A 246 -22.83 13.72 -15.23
CA ASN A 246 -21.53 14.35 -14.95
C ASN A 246 -21.10 15.22 -16.14
N LYS A 247 -22.00 16.12 -16.57
CA LYS A 247 -21.75 17.06 -17.68
C LYS A 247 -20.41 17.79 -17.53
N ARG A 248 -19.71 17.99 -18.66
CA ARG A 248 -18.49 18.79 -18.71
C ARG A 248 -18.73 20.20 -18.16
N GLY A 249 -17.77 20.72 -17.40
CA GLY A 249 -17.87 22.00 -16.69
C GLY A 249 -18.51 21.91 -15.30
N THR A 250 -19.08 20.78 -14.91
CA THR A 250 -19.54 20.57 -13.53
C THR A 250 -18.38 20.27 -12.58
N TRP A 251 -18.57 20.56 -11.29
CA TRP A 251 -17.60 20.23 -10.24
C TRP A 251 -17.29 18.73 -10.18
N LEU A 252 -18.32 17.87 -10.31
CA LEU A 252 -18.15 16.42 -10.33
C LEU A 252 -17.21 15.97 -11.46
N ARG A 253 -17.46 16.46 -12.69
CA ARG A 253 -16.62 16.10 -13.84
C ARG A 253 -15.18 16.61 -13.67
N TRP A 254 -15.01 17.82 -13.16
CA TRP A 254 -13.69 18.37 -12.84
C TRP A 254 -12.93 17.50 -11.83
N THR A 255 -13.59 17.03 -10.78
CA THR A 255 -12.98 16.13 -9.78
C THR A 255 -12.60 14.79 -10.40
N GLN A 256 -13.48 14.19 -11.21
CA GLN A 256 -13.20 12.93 -11.90
C GLN A 256 -11.99 13.05 -12.84
N GLU A 257 -11.91 14.12 -13.63
CA GLU A 257 -10.79 14.41 -14.53
C GLU A 257 -9.49 14.66 -13.76
N ARG A 258 -9.56 15.39 -12.63
CA ARG A 258 -8.40 15.65 -11.78
C ARG A 258 -7.85 14.36 -11.17
N LEU A 259 -8.71 13.53 -10.59
CA LEU A 259 -8.31 12.23 -10.03
C LEU A 259 -7.74 11.32 -11.11
N GLN A 260 -8.37 11.28 -12.28
CA GLN A 260 -7.85 10.53 -13.43
C GLN A 260 -6.46 10.98 -13.85
N SER A 261 -6.20 12.29 -13.91
CA SER A 261 -4.87 12.82 -14.28
C SER A 261 -3.76 12.38 -13.32
N ILE A 262 -4.11 12.11 -12.06
CA ILE A 262 -3.18 11.71 -11.00
C ILE A 262 -3.02 10.18 -10.99
N MET A 263 -4.13 9.46 -11.03
CA MET A 263 -4.19 8.01 -10.80
C MET A 263 -4.10 7.17 -12.09
N GLY A 264 -4.35 7.77 -13.25
CA GLY A 264 -4.43 7.08 -14.53
C GLY A 264 -5.70 6.22 -14.72
N ILE A 265 -6.65 6.29 -13.78
CA ILE A 265 -7.95 5.58 -13.82
C ILE A 265 -9.11 6.57 -13.73
N SER A 266 -10.21 6.27 -14.41
CA SER A 266 -11.46 7.00 -14.24
C SER A 266 -12.29 6.40 -13.12
N LEU A 267 -13.02 7.26 -12.42
CA LEU A 267 -13.92 6.87 -11.34
C LEU A 267 -15.36 7.27 -11.73
N PRO A 268 -15.97 6.54 -12.68
CA PRO A 268 -17.36 6.75 -13.01
C PRO A 268 -18.22 6.45 -11.78
N LEU A 269 -19.13 7.38 -11.44
CA LEU A 269 -20.17 7.11 -10.43
C LEU A 269 -21.32 6.44 -11.16
N PHE A 270 -21.49 5.14 -10.96
CA PHE A 270 -22.52 4.36 -11.64
C PHE A 270 -23.29 3.50 -10.64
N HIS A 271 -24.52 3.14 -11.02
CA HIS A 271 -25.32 2.13 -10.37
C HIS A 271 -25.98 1.24 -11.41
N ALA A 272 -26.40 0.06 -10.98
CA ALA A 272 -27.25 -0.83 -11.74
C ALA A 272 -28.16 -1.57 -10.75
N ARG A 273 -28.17 -2.90 -10.75
CA ARG A 273 -28.99 -3.72 -9.83
C ARG A 273 -28.16 -4.33 -8.71
N GLY A 274 -28.83 -4.91 -7.72
CA GLY A 274 -28.22 -5.73 -6.67
C GLY A 274 -28.06 -7.19 -7.09
N ILE A 275 -27.46 -8.00 -6.21
CA ILE A 275 -27.39 -9.46 -6.42
C ILE A 275 -28.77 -10.11 -6.22
N PHE A 276 -29.45 -9.74 -5.13
CA PHE A 276 -30.73 -10.30 -4.70
C PHE A 276 -31.94 -9.35 -4.89
N GLN A 277 -31.72 -8.17 -5.46
CA GLN A 277 -32.77 -7.21 -5.81
C GLN A 277 -32.41 -6.45 -7.10
N TYR A 278 -33.38 -5.82 -7.73
CA TYR A 278 -33.27 -5.20 -9.06
C TYR A 278 -33.19 -3.68 -9.07
N SER A 279 -33.32 -3.03 -7.92
CA SER A 279 -33.48 -1.58 -7.77
C SER A 279 -32.17 -0.79 -7.75
N PHE A 280 -31.11 -1.26 -7.08
CA PHE A 280 -29.83 -0.51 -6.99
C PHE A 280 -28.62 -1.42 -6.71
N GLY A 281 -27.42 -1.09 -7.17
CA GLY A 281 -26.19 -1.82 -6.81
C GLY A 281 -25.11 -1.79 -7.89
N VAL A 282 -24.16 -2.72 -7.82
CA VAL A 282 -23.01 -2.79 -8.76
C VAL A 282 -23.12 -3.93 -9.77
N MET A 283 -24.22 -4.71 -9.74
CA MET A 283 -24.45 -5.77 -10.71
C MET A 283 -25.00 -5.16 -12.00
N PRO A 284 -24.32 -5.30 -13.14
CA PRO A 284 -24.82 -4.74 -14.40
C PRO A 284 -26.17 -5.31 -14.82
N TYR A 285 -26.93 -4.50 -15.56
CA TYR A 285 -28.20 -4.90 -16.13
C TYR A 285 -28.05 -6.03 -17.16
N ARG A 286 -29.07 -6.88 -17.24
CA ARG A 286 -29.15 -7.98 -18.22
C ARG A 286 -29.55 -7.42 -19.59
N ARG A 287 -28.61 -6.83 -20.31
CA ARG A 287 -28.83 -6.26 -21.65
C ARG A 287 -28.02 -7.01 -22.71
N PRO A 288 -28.54 -7.14 -23.94
CA PRO A 288 -27.83 -7.81 -25.04
C PRO A 288 -26.60 -7.01 -25.47
N ILE A 289 -25.45 -7.68 -25.60
CA ILE A 289 -24.22 -7.07 -26.13
C ILE A 289 -23.89 -7.69 -27.49
N HIS A 290 -23.82 -6.88 -28.54
CA HIS A 290 -23.46 -7.34 -29.88
C HIS A 290 -22.16 -6.65 -30.32
N THR A 291 -21.07 -7.42 -30.40
CA THR A 291 -19.77 -6.92 -30.84
C THR A 291 -19.53 -7.32 -32.29
N VAL A 292 -19.29 -6.34 -33.15
CA VAL A 292 -19.02 -6.51 -34.58
C VAL A 292 -17.56 -6.24 -34.85
N VAL A 293 -16.87 -7.19 -35.47
CA VAL A 293 -15.46 -7.06 -35.91
C VAL A 293 -15.46 -6.67 -37.38
N GLY A 294 -14.94 -5.49 -37.68
CA GLY A 294 -14.87 -4.90 -39.02
C GLY A 294 -13.81 -5.55 -39.91
N ARG A 295 -13.66 -4.98 -41.11
CA ARG A 295 -12.67 -5.43 -42.10
C ARG A 295 -11.26 -4.96 -41.73
N PRO A 296 -10.20 -5.72 -42.08
CA PRO A 296 -8.84 -5.30 -41.81
C PRO A 296 -8.42 -4.14 -42.72
N ILE A 297 -7.89 -3.09 -42.13
CA ILE A 297 -7.19 -2.00 -42.80
C ILE A 297 -5.71 -2.39 -42.86
N GLN A 298 -5.20 -2.54 -44.07
CA GLN A 298 -3.80 -2.88 -44.29
C GLN A 298 -2.90 -1.73 -43.84
N VAL A 299 -1.82 -2.08 -43.15
CA VAL A 299 -0.86 -1.13 -42.59
C VAL A 299 0.52 -1.51 -43.09
N GLN A 300 1.20 -0.56 -43.73
CA GLN A 300 2.60 -0.71 -44.10
C GLN A 300 3.48 -0.38 -42.90
N ARG A 301 4.54 -1.17 -42.70
CA ARG A 301 5.45 -0.95 -41.57
C ARG A 301 6.28 0.30 -41.79
N ASN A 302 6.18 1.25 -40.86
CA ASN A 302 7.00 2.46 -40.81
C ASN A 302 7.42 2.71 -39.35
N GLU A 303 8.72 2.67 -39.06
CA GLU A 303 9.24 2.87 -37.70
C GLU A 303 9.18 4.32 -37.22
N LYS A 304 9.13 5.27 -38.16
CA LYS A 304 9.04 6.72 -37.90
C LYS A 304 7.97 7.31 -38.83
N PRO A 305 6.68 7.00 -38.58
CA PRO A 305 5.60 7.50 -39.42
C PRO A 305 5.56 9.03 -39.40
N ALA A 306 5.43 9.63 -40.59
CA ALA A 306 5.19 11.05 -40.73
C ALA A 306 3.81 11.40 -40.13
N ALA A 307 3.62 12.64 -39.69
CA ALA A 307 2.36 13.07 -39.07
C ALA A 307 1.20 12.96 -40.07
N GLU A 308 1.45 13.28 -41.34
CA GLU A 308 0.48 13.26 -42.43
C GLU A 308 0.02 11.82 -42.74
N GLU A 309 0.95 10.86 -42.79
CA GLU A 309 0.65 9.44 -42.99
C GLU A 309 -0.18 8.87 -41.83
N LEU A 310 0.21 9.22 -40.60
CA LEU A 310 -0.49 8.82 -39.38
C LEU A 310 -1.92 9.35 -39.37
N ASP A 311 -2.11 10.60 -39.77
CA ASP A 311 -3.39 11.30 -39.79
C ASP A 311 -4.31 10.75 -40.88
N ALA A 312 -3.77 10.47 -42.07
CA ALA A 312 -4.52 9.83 -43.16
C ALA A 312 -5.00 8.42 -42.75
N LEU A 313 -4.14 7.62 -42.15
CA LEU A 313 -4.52 6.27 -41.69
C LEU A 313 -5.50 6.31 -40.52
N HIS A 314 -5.37 7.29 -39.62
CA HIS A 314 -6.32 7.51 -38.54
C HIS A 314 -7.70 7.94 -39.08
N GLN A 315 -7.75 8.82 -40.08
CA GLN A 315 -8.99 9.22 -40.73
C GLN A 315 -9.67 8.02 -41.39
N LEU A 316 -8.93 7.22 -42.15
CA LEU A 316 -9.45 5.98 -42.75
C LEU A 316 -10.01 5.02 -41.70
N TYR A 317 -9.35 4.88 -40.55
CA TYR A 317 -9.85 4.09 -39.44
C TYR A 317 -11.19 4.61 -38.89
N MET A 318 -11.33 5.93 -38.73
CA MET A 318 -12.57 6.56 -38.28
C MET A 318 -13.70 6.38 -39.29
N ASP A 319 -13.40 6.48 -40.59
CA ASP A 319 -14.39 6.30 -41.66
C ASP A 319 -14.91 4.85 -41.70
N GLU A 320 -14.03 3.86 -41.60
CA GLU A 320 -14.42 2.43 -41.54
C GLU A 320 -15.18 2.09 -40.25
N LEU A 321 -14.83 2.71 -39.11
CA LEU A 321 -15.58 2.53 -37.86
C LEU A 321 -16.98 3.14 -37.95
N SER A 322 -17.11 4.33 -38.54
CA SER A 322 -18.38 5.02 -38.80
C SER A 322 -19.30 4.16 -39.66
N LYS A 323 -18.74 3.62 -40.75
CA LYS A 323 -19.44 2.72 -41.67
C LYS A 323 -19.89 1.44 -40.97
N LEU A 324 -19.01 0.81 -40.19
CA LEU A 324 -19.32 -0.40 -39.43
C LEU A 324 -20.51 -0.16 -38.47
N PHE A 325 -20.52 0.99 -37.78
CA PHE A 325 -21.63 1.41 -36.93
C PHE A 325 -22.92 1.58 -37.73
N ASP A 326 -22.89 2.34 -38.82
CA ASP A 326 -24.07 2.65 -39.63
C ASP A 326 -24.73 1.42 -40.26
N GLU A 327 -23.92 0.46 -40.70
CA GLU A 327 -24.40 -0.81 -41.28
C GLU A 327 -25.11 -1.69 -40.25
N HIS A 328 -24.68 -1.66 -38.98
CA HIS A 328 -25.14 -2.60 -37.95
C HIS A 328 -26.08 -1.98 -36.90
N LYS A 329 -26.22 -0.65 -36.83
CA LYS A 329 -27.08 0.02 -35.84
C LYS A 329 -28.57 -0.32 -35.97
N LYS A 330 -29.04 -0.73 -37.16
CA LYS A 330 -30.46 -1.07 -37.41
C LYS A 330 -30.78 -2.54 -37.14
N THR A 331 -29.82 -3.43 -37.36
CA THR A 331 -29.97 -4.89 -37.26
C THR A 331 -29.82 -5.39 -35.83
N THR A 332 -29.15 -4.62 -34.98
CA THR A 332 -29.14 -4.86 -33.54
C THR A 332 -30.43 -4.32 -32.92
N ALA A 333 -30.95 -4.94 -31.86
CA ALA A 333 -32.23 -4.60 -31.22
C ALA A 333 -32.29 -3.18 -30.58
N TRP A 334 -31.31 -2.33 -30.89
CA TRP A 334 -31.11 -0.99 -30.37
C TRP A 334 -31.67 0.07 -31.34
N THR A 335 -32.94 -0.08 -31.72
CA THR A 335 -33.67 0.90 -32.54
C THR A 335 -34.26 2.01 -31.67
N ARG A 336 -33.56 3.14 -31.53
CA ARG A 336 -34.08 4.53 -31.43
C ARG A 336 -32.95 5.50 -31.05
N THR A 337 -32.80 6.61 -31.79
CA THR A 337 -32.01 7.84 -31.46
C THR A 337 -30.55 7.71 -31.02
N HIS A 338 -29.86 6.60 -31.28
CA HIS A 338 -28.44 6.49 -30.96
C HIS A 338 -27.58 7.15 -32.03
N THR A 339 -26.86 8.22 -31.65
CA THR A 339 -25.87 8.89 -32.49
C THR A 339 -24.48 8.49 -32.00
N CYS A 340 -23.62 8.03 -32.92
CA CYS A 340 -22.19 7.86 -32.65
C CYS A 340 -21.50 9.20 -32.87
N ILE A 341 -20.86 9.74 -31.84
CA ILE A 341 -20.16 11.03 -31.91
C ILE A 341 -18.69 10.78 -31.64
N PHE A 342 -17.84 11.07 -32.63
CA PHE A 342 -16.40 11.18 -32.42
C PHE A 342 -16.09 12.57 -31.89
N TYR A 343 -15.55 12.64 -30.68
CA TYR A 343 -15.23 13.91 -30.05
C TYR A 343 -13.79 13.96 -29.57
N GLU A 344 -13.32 15.18 -29.31
CA GLU A 344 -11.99 15.46 -28.79
C GLU A 344 -12.00 15.63 -27.27
N ASP A 345 -10.89 15.24 -26.65
CA ASP A 345 -10.60 15.62 -25.27
C ASP A 345 -10.12 17.08 -25.29
N HIS A 346 -10.92 18.04 -24.81
CA HIS A 346 -10.52 19.44 -24.86
C HIS A 346 -9.28 19.68 -23.98
N PRO A 347 -8.29 20.47 -24.44
CA PRO A 347 -7.16 20.85 -23.60
C PRO A 347 -7.68 21.59 -22.37
N ARG A 348 -7.17 21.21 -21.20
CA ARG A 348 -7.44 21.78 -19.88
C ARG A 348 -7.80 23.27 -19.96
N CYS A 349 -9.04 23.63 -19.63
CA CYS A 349 -9.42 25.03 -19.41
C CYS A 349 -8.59 25.60 -18.25
N VAL A 350 -7.52 26.34 -18.57
CA VAL A 350 -6.68 27.08 -17.61
C VAL A 350 -7.21 28.50 -17.38
N LEU A 351 -8.34 28.89 -17.99
CA LEU A 351 -8.97 30.19 -17.77
C LEU A 351 -10.26 30.05 -16.98
N TRP A 352 -10.13 29.94 -15.65
CA TRP A 352 -11.17 30.43 -14.76
C TRP A 352 -10.75 31.82 -14.29
N ARG A 353 -11.27 32.87 -14.95
CA ARG A 353 -11.27 34.22 -14.34
C ARG A 353 -12.31 34.20 -13.22
N PRO A 354 -12.02 34.76 -12.04
CA PRO A 354 -12.97 34.77 -10.95
C PRO A 354 -14.11 35.74 -11.28
N GLN A 355 -15.22 35.22 -11.79
CA GLN A 355 -16.49 35.88 -11.56
C GLN A 355 -16.87 35.64 -10.10
N SER A 356 -17.21 36.74 -9.44
CA SER A 356 -17.25 36.90 -7.99
C SER A 356 -18.05 35.79 -7.31
N ILE A 357 -17.49 35.33 -6.18
CA ILE A 357 -18.08 34.38 -5.22
C ILE A 357 -19.54 34.76 -4.86
N LEU A 358 -19.91 36.03 -5.00
CA LEU A 358 -21.27 36.53 -4.78
C LEU A 358 -22.31 35.99 -5.76
N SER A 359 -21.97 35.77 -7.03
CA SER A 359 -22.91 35.22 -8.02
C SER A 359 -23.19 33.73 -7.78
N ALA A 360 -22.17 32.97 -7.40
CA ALA A 360 -22.31 31.57 -6.98
C ALA A 360 -23.09 31.41 -5.66
N LEU A 361 -23.08 32.43 -4.79
CA LEU A 361 -23.87 32.45 -3.55
C LEU A 361 -25.33 32.90 -3.77
N GLN A 362 -25.63 33.64 -4.85
CA GLN A 362 -27.01 33.98 -5.22
C GLN A 362 -27.76 32.80 -5.86
N ASP A 363 -27.07 31.88 -6.54
CA ASP A 363 -27.68 30.63 -7.02
C ASP A 363 -27.91 29.59 -5.90
N LEU A 364 -27.25 29.77 -4.74
CA LEU A 364 -27.45 28.95 -3.54
C LEU A 364 -28.66 29.39 -2.70
N SER A 365 -29.17 30.62 -2.87
CA SER A 365 -30.24 31.17 -2.02
C SER A 365 -31.67 30.95 -2.54
N VAL A 366 -31.84 30.39 -3.75
CA VAL A 366 -33.17 30.04 -4.31
C VAL A 366 -33.43 28.52 -4.30
N ALA A 367 -32.51 27.70 -3.80
CA ALA A 367 -32.65 26.25 -3.73
C ALA A 367 -33.08 25.76 -2.33
N PHE A 368 -34.09 26.37 -1.71
CA PHE A 368 -34.70 25.75 -0.52
C PHE A 368 -35.66 24.63 -0.95
N TRP A 369 -35.08 23.42 -0.94
CA TRP A 369 -35.66 22.07 -0.92
C TRP A 369 -36.07 21.43 -2.26
N PRO A 370 -35.29 20.46 -2.80
CA PRO A 370 -35.65 19.79 -4.04
C PRO A 370 -36.56 18.56 -3.81
N CYS A 371 -37.49 18.37 -4.74
CA CYS A 371 -38.42 17.25 -4.84
C CYS A 371 -37.74 15.86 -4.70
N ARG A 372 -38.49 14.88 -4.18
CA ARG A 372 -38.01 13.57 -3.69
C ARG A 372 -37.18 12.75 -4.70
N SER A 373 -37.42 12.90 -6.00
CA SER A 373 -36.65 12.23 -7.07
C SER A 373 -35.25 12.79 -7.29
N LYS A 374 -35.00 14.07 -6.95
CA LYS A 374 -33.66 14.68 -6.94
C LYS A 374 -32.91 14.33 -5.67
N MET A 375 -33.59 14.27 -4.53
CA MET A 375 -33.02 13.85 -3.24
C MET A 375 -32.39 12.45 -3.31
N GLU A 376 -33.04 11.51 -3.97
CA GLU A 376 -32.53 10.14 -4.09
C GLU A 376 -31.25 10.07 -4.94
N LYS A 377 -31.22 10.75 -6.09
CA LYS A 377 -30.00 10.90 -6.90
C LYS A 377 -28.89 11.60 -6.11
N HIS A 378 -29.19 12.64 -5.34
CA HIS A 378 -28.20 13.30 -4.50
C HIS A 378 -27.69 12.37 -3.39
N LEU A 379 -28.54 11.57 -2.75
CA LEU A 379 -28.12 10.60 -1.72
C LEU A 379 -27.31 9.43 -2.30
N GLN A 380 -27.62 8.96 -3.50
CA GLN A 380 -26.84 7.94 -4.21
C GLN A 380 -25.48 8.49 -4.64
N VAL A 381 -25.44 9.72 -5.16
CA VAL A 381 -24.20 10.42 -5.50
C VAL A 381 -23.37 10.66 -4.26
N ILE A 382 -23.99 11.12 -3.17
CA ILE A 382 -23.33 11.33 -1.88
C ILE A 382 -22.82 10.00 -1.32
N SER A 383 -23.54 8.89 -1.43
CA SER A 383 -23.07 7.61 -0.87
C SER A 383 -21.90 7.02 -1.67
N VAL A 384 -21.92 7.12 -3.00
CA VAL A 384 -20.80 6.65 -3.84
C VAL A 384 -19.61 7.62 -3.77
N LEU A 385 -19.83 8.95 -3.76
CA LEU A 385 -18.75 9.92 -3.49
C LEU A 385 -18.21 9.75 -2.08
N GLN A 386 -19.06 9.55 -1.07
CA GLN A 386 -18.62 9.27 0.29
C GLN A 386 -17.75 8.02 0.28
N TRP A 387 -18.12 6.95 -0.42
CA TRP A 387 -17.32 5.74 -0.45
C TRP A 387 -16.00 5.90 -1.22
N VAL A 388 -16.02 6.50 -2.42
CA VAL A 388 -14.83 6.77 -3.25
C VAL A 388 -13.90 7.76 -2.56
N LEU A 389 -14.43 8.85 -2.01
CA LEU A 389 -13.66 9.82 -1.23
C LEU A 389 -13.19 9.20 0.08
N SER A 390 -13.96 8.34 0.75
CA SER A 390 -13.47 7.65 1.95
C SER A 390 -12.35 6.69 1.61
N PHE A 391 -12.40 5.99 0.47
CA PHE A 391 -11.37 5.04 0.08
C PHE A 391 -10.10 5.73 -0.44
N LEU A 392 -10.25 6.79 -1.24
CA LEU A 392 -9.13 7.59 -1.73
C LEU A 392 -8.56 8.50 -0.65
N ALA A 393 -9.39 9.09 0.20
CA ALA A 393 -8.93 9.84 1.36
C ALA A 393 -8.39 8.90 2.43
N LEU A 394 -8.88 7.68 2.62
CA LEU A 394 -8.22 6.72 3.51
C LEU A 394 -6.90 6.23 2.90
N GLY A 395 -6.84 5.94 1.60
CA GLY A 395 -5.59 5.57 0.93
C GLY A 395 -4.56 6.70 0.92
N ALA A 396 -4.97 7.91 0.55
CA ALA A 396 -4.12 9.10 0.54
C ALA A 396 -3.84 9.62 1.95
N ALA A 397 -4.78 9.58 2.90
CA ALA A 397 -4.50 9.92 4.29
C ALA A 397 -3.67 8.83 4.95
N CYS A 398 -3.81 7.54 4.64
CA CYS A 398 -2.89 6.52 5.14
C CYS A 398 -1.51 6.65 4.49
N THR A 399 -1.41 7.08 3.23
CA THR A 399 -0.12 7.28 2.55
C THR A 399 0.54 8.59 2.94
N VAL A 400 -0.21 9.68 3.08
CA VAL A 400 0.26 10.99 3.60
C VAL A 400 0.48 10.90 5.10
N LEU A 401 -0.42 10.25 5.85
CA LEU A 401 -0.18 9.39 7.03
C LEU A 401 1.26 8.90 7.05
N LEU A 402 1.50 7.77 6.38
CA LEU A 402 2.77 7.05 6.35
C LEU A 402 3.96 7.90 5.89
N ILE A 403 3.80 8.84 4.95
CA ILE A 403 4.88 9.69 4.43
C ILE A 403 5.17 10.86 5.38
N TYR A 404 4.16 11.55 5.93
CA TYR A 404 4.30 12.56 6.98
C TYR A 404 4.88 11.93 8.25
N MET A 405 4.41 10.73 8.58
CA MET A 405 4.95 9.83 9.59
C MET A 405 6.40 9.38 9.31
N PHE A 406 6.83 9.33 8.05
CA PHE A 406 8.19 8.93 7.70
C PHE A 406 9.13 10.14 7.53
N CYS A 407 8.59 11.31 7.16
CA CYS A 407 9.33 12.49 6.72
C CYS A 407 9.22 13.71 7.66
N THR A 408 8.34 13.71 8.66
CA THR A 408 8.24 14.79 9.66
C THR A 408 8.42 14.24 11.08
N ASP A 409 9.08 15.02 11.95
CA ASP A 409 9.24 14.74 13.38
C ASP A 409 7.93 14.93 14.19
N CYS A 410 6.79 15.08 13.50
CA CYS A 410 5.48 15.32 14.11
C CYS A 410 4.79 14.03 14.55
N TRP A 411 5.48 13.27 15.41
CA TRP A 411 4.95 12.15 16.16
C TRP A 411 4.80 12.50 17.63
N LEU A 412 3.98 13.52 17.89
CA LEU A 412 3.53 13.90 19.22
C LEU A 412 2.30 13.08 19.62
N ILE A 413 2.41 11.76 19.54
CA ILE A 413 2.08 10.97 20.71
C ILE A 413 3.44 10.59 21.28
N ALA A 414 3.88 11.38 22.26
CA ALA A 414 4.95 10.94 23.12
C ALA A 414 4.42 9.67 23.78
N ALA A 415 4.89 8.49 23.33
CA ALA A 415 4.78 7.31 24.18
C ALA A 415 5.55 7.63 25.44
N MET A 416 4.81 8.08 26.46
CA MET A 416 5.36 8.34 27.77
C MET A 416 5.84 7.01 28.32
N ARG A 417 6.97 7.05 29.02
CA ARG A 417 7.46 5.92 29.80
C ARG A 417 6.29 5.32 30.59
N SER A 418 5.92 4.08 30.27
CA SER A 418 4.77 3.40 30.87
C SER A 418 5.23 2.42 31.92
N SER A 419 4.88 2.68 33.18
CA SER A 419 5.11 1.74 34.26
C SER A 419 4.42 0.40 33.98
N TRP A 420 3.25 0.41 33.36
CA TRP A 420 2.51 -0.82 33.04
C TRP A 420 3.29 -1.71 32.05
N VAL A 421 3.77 -1.15 30.92
CA VAL A 421 4.57 -1.92 29.94
C VAL A 421 5.84 -2.46 30.57
N ARG A 422 6.54 -1.65 31.37
CA ARG A 422 7.78 -2.06 32.04
C ARG A 422 7.57 -3.18 33.07
N ASN A 423 6.34 -3.35 33.59
CA ASN A 423 5.97 -4.38 34.57
C ASN A 423 5.25 -5.60 33.95
N TRP A 424 5.18 -5.74 32.63
CA TRP A 424 4.56 -6.93 32.04
C TRP A 424 5.23 -8.24 32.48
N THR A 425 4.42 -9.25 32.76
CA THR A 425 4.87 -10.59 33.17
C THR A 425 5.76 -11.26 32.12
N VAL A 426 5.62 -10.93 30.84
CA VAL A 426 6.55 -11.43 29.81
C VAL A 426 8.01 -11.10 30.12
N TRP A 427 8.28 -9.99 30.81
CA TRP A 427 9.64 -9.62 31.20
C TRP A 427 10.22 -10.48 32.32
N THR A 428 9.37 -11.07 33.17
CA THR A 428 9.86 -12.04 34.17
C THR A 428 10.29 -13.33 33.47
N TYR A 429 9.52 -13.81 32.48
CA TYR A 429 9.94 -14.94 31.66
C TYR A 429 11.21 -14.64 30.85
N PHE A 430 11.32 -13.44 30.28
CA PHE A 430 12.53 -12.99 29.57
C PHE A 430 13.76 -12.97 30.49
N ARG A 431 13.61 -12.46 31.72
CA ARG A 431 14.66 -12.50 32.75
C ARG A 431 15.05 -13.92 33.10
N ASP A 432 14.07 -14.79 33.30
CA ASP A 432 14.26 -16.17 33.75
C ASP A 432 14.87 -17.06 32.65
N TYR A 433 14.64 -16.73 31.37
CA TYR A 433 15.27 -17.37 30.22
C TYR A 433 16.79 -17.15 30.16
N PHE A 434 17.26 -15.94 30.48
CA PHE A 434 18.69 -15.57 30.49
C PHE A 434 19.32 -15.48 31.90
N PRO A 435 18.73 -16.13 32.89
CA PRO A 435 18.85 -15.76 34.31
C PRO A 435 19.45 -14.36 34.62
N VAL A 436 18.77 -13.27 34.23
CA VAL A 436 19.33 -11.90 34.30
C VAL A 436 19.40 -11.40 35.74
N ARG A 437 20.58 -10.90 36.16
CA ARG A 437 20.83 -10.34 37.50
C ARG A 437 21.36 -8.91 37.44
N LEU A 438 20.80 -8.02 38.28
CA LEU A 438 21.27 -6.65 38.47
C LEU A 438 21.88 -6.49 39.87
N ILE A 439 23.20 -6.26 39.94
CA ILE A 439 23.96 -6.08 41.16
C ILE A 439 24.27 -4.60 41.36
N LYS A 440 23.79 -4.07 42.50
CA LYS A 440 24.07 -2.70 42.95
C LYS A 440 25.28 -2.74 43.88
N THR A 441 26.30 -1.93 43.59
CA THR A 441 27.48 -1.79 44.47
C THR A 441 27.39 -0.57 45.38
N HIS A 442 26.77 0.52 44.92
CA HIS A 442 26.68 1.80 45.65
C HIS A 442 25.29 2.41 45.53
N ASN A 443 24.95 3.29 46.48
CA ASN A 443 23.76 4.13 46.41
C ASN A 443 23.96 5.25 45.39
N LEU A 444 22.91 5.62 44.67
CA LEU A 444 22.94 6.79 43.79
C LEU A 444 22.01 7.83 44.40
N LEU A 445 22.52 9.06 44.51
CA LEU A 445 21.73 10.16 45.02
C LEU A 445 20.67 10.56 43.98
N PRO A 446 19.38 10.63 44.33
CA PRO A 446 18.32 11.03 43.40
C PRO A 446 18.36 12.51 43.06
N ASN A 447 19.15 13.32 43.78
CA ASN A 447 19.36 14.73 43.48
C ASN A 447 20.46 14.99 42.42
N ARG A 448 20.95 13.96 41.72
CA ARG A 448 21.94 14.08 40.64
C ARG A 448 21.49 13.32 39.40
N ASN A 449 21.95 13.79 38.25
CA ASN A 449 21.78 13.09 36.97
C ASN A 449 23.04 12.27 36.63
N TYR A 450 22.85 11.22 35.84
CA TYR A 450 23.88 10.23 35.55
C TYR A 450 23.88 9.83 34.08
N ILE A 451 25.07 9.56 33.56
CA ILE A 451 25.30 8.84 32.31
C ILE A 451 25.87 7.47 32.68
N PHE A 452 25.32 6.40 32.12
CA PHE A 452 25.68 5.02 32.38
C PHE A 452 26.29 4.45 31.08
N GLY A 453 27.61 4.30 31.01
CA GLY A 453 28.28 3.55 29.95
C GLY A 453 28.14 2.04 30.18
N TYR A 454 27.39 1.38 29.31
CA TYR A 454 27.11 -0.05 29.37
C TYR A 454 28.06 -0.87 28.50
N HIS A 455 28.70 -1.88 29.10
CA HIS A 455 29.64 -2.78 28.41
C HIS A 455 29.52 -4.25 28.83
N PRO A 456 29.75 -5.20 27.91
CA PRO A 456 29.81 -5.06 26.45
C PRO A 456 28.41 -5.04 25.79
N HIS A 457 28.31 -4.50 24.58
CA HIS A 457 27.11 -4.37 23.75
C HIS A 457 26.56 -5.74 23.34
N GLY A 458 27.43 -6.58 22.78
CA GLY A 458 27.03 -7.83 22.13
C GLY A 458 26.14 -7.67 20.92
N ILE A 459 25.68 -8.78 20.34
CA ILE A 459 24.84 -8.73 19.13
C ILE A 459 23.50 -8.05 19.43
N PHE A 460 22.84 -8.47 20.51
CA PHE A 460 21.64 -7.83 21.05
C PHE A 460 21.86 -7.51 22.54
N CYS A 461 21.59 -6.26 22.93
CA CYS A 461 21.79 -5.74 24.28
C CYS A 461 20.72 -6.24 25.28
N PHE A 462 20.43 -7.55 25.32
CA PHE A 462 19.36 -8.14 26.13
C PHE A 462 19.46 -7.78 27.62
N GLY A 463 20.67 -7.77 28.18
CA GLY A 463 20.89 -7.37 29.57
C GLY A 463 20.56 -5.89 29.83
N ALA A 464 20.96 -4.99 28.92
CA ALA A 464 20.66 -3.57 29.05
C ALA A 464 19.14 -3.31 28.92
N PHE A 465 18.50 -3.96 27.95
CA PHE A 465 17.05 -3.89 27.78
C PHE A 465 16.32 -4.40 29.03
N CYS A 466 16.63 -5.61 29.49
CA CYS A 466 15.98 -6.20 30.66
C CYS A 466 16.18 -5.35 31.92
N ASN A 467 17.38 -4.82 32.17
CA ASN A 467 17.69 -4.07 33.40
C ASN A 467 17.20 -2.62 33.40
N PHE A 468 17.21 -1.94 32.25
CA PHE A 468 16.97 -0.50 32.18
C PHE A 468 15.70 -0.14 31.42
N GLY A 469 15.29 -0.99 30.46
CA GLY A 469 14.05 -0.86 29.68
C GLY A 469 12.83 -1.49 30.35
N THR A 470 12.99 -2.37 31.34
CA THR A 470 11.88 -3.04 32.06
C THR A 470 12.04 -2.93 33.58
N GLU A 471 11.11 -3.49 34.35
CA GLU A 471 11.19 -3.66 35.81
C GLU A 471 11.47 -5.12 36.23
N ALA A 472 11.76 -6.03 35.30
CA ALA A 472 11.91 -7.46 35.61
C ALA A 472 12.99 -7.78 36.66
N THR A 473 14.07 -6.97 36.71
CA THR A 473 15.14 -7.10 37.72
C THR A 473 14.98 -6.14 38.91
N GLY A 474 13.85 -5.42 38.98
CA GLY A 474 13.52 -4.53 40.09
C GLY A 474 14.41 -3.29 40.16
N PHE A 475 14.73 -2.66 39.03
CA PHE A 475 15.62 -1.50 38.98
C PHE A 475 15.16 -0.41 39.94
N SER A 476 13.87 -0.05 39.90
CA SER A 476 13.34 1.04 40.72
C SER A 476 13.42 0.75 42.23
N LYS A 477 13.39 -0.54 42.63
CA LYS A 477 13.59 -0.96 44.02
C LYS A 477 15.06 -0.87 44.44
N LYS A 478 15.99 -1.19 43.53
CA LYS A 478 17.44 -1.14 43.80
C LYS A 478 17.95 0.30 43.82
N PHE A 479 17.45 1.15 42.95
CA PHE A 479 17.86 2.55 42.80
C PHE A 479 16.65 3.48 42.95
N PRO A 480 16.14 3.65 44.19
CA PRO A 480 14.96 4.48 44.42
C PRO A 480 15.23 5.92 44.00
N GLY A 481 14.26 6.52 43.32
CA GLY A 481 14.37 7.89 42.79
C GLY A 481 15.23 8.04 41.53
N ILE A 482 15.81 6.96 41.00
CA ILE A 482 16.57 6.99 39.75
C ILE A 482 15.72 6.49 38.57
N LYS A 483 15.69 7.27 37.49
CA LYS A 483 14.93 6.98 36.26
C LYS A 483 15.88 6.59 35.12
N PRO A 484 16.01 5.29 34.79
CA PRO A 484 16.89 4.85 33.71
C PRO A 484 16.23 5.03 32.34
N SER A 485 16.98 5.57 31.38
CA SER A 485 16.61 5.67 29.98
C SER A 485 17.69 5.03 29.12
N LEU A 486 17.36 3.91 28.47
CA LEU A 486 18.29 3.20 27.60
C LEU A 486 18.40 3.90 26.25
N ALA A 487 19.59 4.31 25.86
CA ALA A 487 19.86 4.95 24.58
C ALA A 487 20.25 3.91 23.52
N THR A 488 19.53 3.89 22.40
CA THR A 488 19.78 2.96 21.26
C THR A 488 19.81 3.71 19.93
N LEU A 489 20.13 3.01 18.83
CA LEU A 489 20.31 3.59 17.50
C LEU A 489 19.12 4.48 17.09
N ALA A 490 19.39 5.71 16.67
CA ALA A 490 18.36 6.68 16.30
C ALA A 490 17.41 6.18 15.18
N GLY A 491 17.92 5.31 14.30
CA GLY A 491 17.11 4.65 13.26
C GLY A 491 15.93 3.85 13.81
N ASN A 492 16.03 3.27 15.01
CA ASN A 492 14.93 2.50 15.63
C ASN A 492 13.69 3.38 15.90
N PHE A 493 13.88 4.69 16.05
CA PHE A 493 12.83 5.65 16.35
C PHE A 493 12.21 6.28 15.09
N ARG A 494 12.64 5.87 13.89
CA ARG A 494 12.03 6.27 12.62
C ARG A 494 10.83 5.41 12.23
N MET A 495 10.70 4.20 12.81
CA MET A 495 9.62 3.27 12.48
C MET A 495 8.41 3.49 13.43
N PRO A 496 7.20 3.74 12.91
CA PRO A 496 6.00 3.85 13.74
C PRO A 496 5.73 2.56 14.50
N VAL A 497 5.03 2.65 15.64
CA VAL A 497 4.74 1.53 16.55
C VAL A 497 5.98 0.99 17.26
N LEU A 498 7.07 0.69 16.54
CA LEU A 498 8.35 0.30 17.15
C LEU A 498 8.91 1.44 18.00
N ARG A 499 8.88 2.67 17.49
CA ARG A 499 9.24 3.88 18.24
C ARG A 499 8.48 3.96 19.57
N ASP A 500 7.15 3.86 19.49
CA ASP A 500 6.27 4.05 20.65
C ASP A 500 6.42 2.91 21.66
N TYR A 501 6.59 1.69 21.16
CA TYR A 501 6.92 0.53 21.98
C TYR A 501 8.24 0.71 22.73
N LEU A 502 9.32 1.11 22.05
CA LEU A 502 10.61 1.37 22.68
C LEU A 502 10.52 2.53 23.70
N MET A 503 9.87 3.63 23.34
CA MET A 503 9.68 4.79 24.21
C MET A 503 8.80 4.47 25.43
N SER A 504 7.83 3.57 25.30
CA SER A 504 7.03 3.09 26.45
C SER A 504 7.88 2.37 27.49
N GLY A 505 8.96 1.70 27.08
CA GLY A 505 10.01 1.17 27.96
C GLY A 505 10.95 2.24 28.55
N GLY A 506 10.80 3.50 28.12
CA GLY A 506 11.69 4.62 28.46
C GLY A 506 13.00 4.63 27.67
N ILE A 507 13.05 3.97 26.51
CA ILE A 507 14.21 3.90 25.62
C ILE A 507 14.22 5.16 24.74
N CYS A 508 15.40 5.72 24.47
CA CYS A 508 15.58 6.95 23.71
C CYS A 508 16.64 6.77 22.59
N PRO A 509 16.68 7.67 21.58
CA PRO A 509 17.74 7.65 20.57
C PRO A 509 19.07 8.13 21.16
N VAL A 510 20.16 7.46 20.76
CA VAL A 510 21.53 7.82 21.14
C VAL A 510 22.04 8.97 20.28
N ASN A 511 21.61 10.20 20.61
CA ASN A 511 22.11 11.44 20.01
C ASN A 511 22.28 12.52 21.08
N LYS A 512 23.10 13.53 20.78
CA LYS A 512 23.45 14.62 21.71
C LYS A 512 22.20 15.31 22.29
N ASN A 513 21.26 15.69 21.43
CA ASN A 513 20.06 16.45 21.81
C ASN A 513 19.18 15.68 22.80
N SER A 514 18.98 14.37 22.60
CA SER A 514 18.16 13.54 23.48
C SER A 514 18.83 13.29 24.83
N ILE A 515 20.15 13.11 24.84
CA ILE A 515 20.93 12.96 26.08
C ILE A 515 20.89 14.27 26.88
N GLU A 516 21.17 15.41 26.24
CA GLU A 516 21.10 16.73 26.86
C GLU A 516 19.70 17.03 27.40
N TYR A 517 18.66 16.72 26.65
CA TYR A 517 17.27 16.90 27.09
C TYR A 517 16.98 16.12 28.37
N LEU A 518 17.32 14.82 28.42
CA LEU A 518 17.08 13.98 29.60
C LEU A 518 17.88 14.43 30.82
N LEU A 519 19.09 14.97 30.61
CA LEU A 519 19.95 15.44 31.68
C LEU A 519 19.65 16.89 32.13
N SER A 520 18.97 17.69 31.33
CA SER A 520 18.72 19.13 31.61
C SER A 520 17.27 19.48 31.92
N ARG A 521 16.29 18.83 31.28
CA ARG A 521 14.88 19.28 31.30
C ARG A 521 13.99 18.56 32.29
N ASN A 522 14.42 17.43 32.86
CA ASN A 522 13.55 16.52 33.62
C ASN A 522 13.89 16.42 35.12
N GLY A 523 14.47 17.49 35.69
CA GLY A 523 14.91 17.54 37.09
C GLY A 523 16.16 16.69 37.35
N THR A 524 16.29 16.24 38.61
CA THR A 524 17.39 15.37 39.08
C THR A 524 16.94 13.90 39.15
N GLY A 525 17.90 12.97 39.20
CA GLY A 525 17.63 11.53 39.28
C GLY A 525 17.48 10.84 37.93
N ASN A 526 17.78 11.51 36.82
CA ASN A 526 17.77 10.92 35.49
C ASN A 526 19.06 10.14 35.22
N ALA A 527 18.96 8.93 34.66
CA ALA A 527 20.10 8.10 34.30
C ALA A 527 20.03 7.67 32.83
N VAL A 528 20.91 8.20 31.97
CA VAL A 528 20.94 7.84 30.55
C VAL A 528 21.94 6.71 30.32
N VAL A 529 21.49 5.57 29.79
CA VAL A 529 22.32 4.38 29.56
C VAL A 529 22.78 4.32 28.12
N ILE A 530 24.07 4.51 27.87
CA ILE A 530 24.70 4.52 26.56
C ILE A 530 25.50 3.23 26.40
N VAL A 531 25.22 2.48 25.33
CA VAL A 531 26.05 1.33 24.98
C VAL A 531 27.23 1.80 24.13
N VAL A 532 28.35 2.09 24.79
CA VAL A 532 29.45 2.91 24.23
C VAL A 532 30.17 2.23 23.06
N GLY A 533 30.37 0.92 23.12
CA GLY A 533 31.05 0.17 22.05
C GLY A 533 30.25 0.12 20.73
N GLY A 534 28.92 0.28 20.81
CA GLY A 534 28.03 0.37 19.66
C GLY A 534 28.17 -0.78 18.66
N ALA A 535 27.94 -0.47 17.38
CA ALA A 535 28.02 -1.43 16.28
C ALA A 535 29.44 -2.01 16.04
N ALA A 536 30.50 -1.33 16.47
CA ALA A 536 31.86 -1.84 16.34
C ALA A 536 32.09 -3.02 17.31
N GLU A 537 31.66 -2.86 18.56
CA GLU A 537 31.78 -3.88 19.59
C GLU A 537 30.83 -5.05 19.34
N SER A 538 29.64 -4.81 18.77
CA SER A 538 28.72 -5.88 18.37
C SER A 538 29.27 -6.75 17.23
N LEU A 539 30.12 -6.20 16.35
CA LEU A 539 30.72 -6.94 15.24
C LEU A 539 31.90 -7.82 15.64
N GLN A 540 32.48 -7.58 16.80
CA GLN A 540 33.65 -8.29 17.34
C GLN A 540 33.28 -9.18 18.52
N CYS A 541 31.99 -9.30 18.82
CA CYS A 541 31.47 -10.12 19.91
C CYS A 541 31.73 -11.61 19.62
N ALA A 542 32.56 -12.25 20.46
CA ALA A 542 32.82 -13.68 20.41
C ALA A 542 32.62 -14.32 21.80
N PRO A 543 32.05 -15.53 21.90
CA PRO A 543 31.94 -16.24 23.17
C PRO A 543 33.30 -16.40 23.85
N GLY A 544 33.35 -16.17 25.16
CA GLY A 544 34.59 -16.28 25.95
C GLY A 544 35.59 -15.13 25.78
N VAL A 545 35.33 -14.15 24.91
CA VAL A 545 36.18 -12.96 24.74
C VAL A 545 35.57 -11.77 25.47
N ASN A 546 36.29 -11.23 26.45
CA ASN A 546 35.88 -10.03 27.20
C ASN A 546 36.58 -8.79 26.61
N SER A 547 36.19 -8.37 25.41
CA SER A 547 36.73 -7.17 24.76
C SER A 547 35.71 -6.04 24.68
N VAL A 548 36.15 -4.82 24.92
CA VAL A 548 35.34 -3.61 24.78
C VAL A 548 36.01 -2.60 23.85
N THR A 549 35.24 -1.98 22.96
CA THR A 549 35.70 -0.92 22.06
C THR A 549 35.52 0.42 22.77
N LEU A 550 36.58 0.91 23.39
CA LEU A 550 36.51 2.05 24.31
C LEU A 550 37.69 3.02 24.19
N LYS A 551 38.89 2.57 23.78
CA LYS A 551 40.13 3.36 23.83
C LYS A 551 40.03 4.74 23.16
N ASN A 552 39.32 4.81 22.04
CA ASN A 552 39.15 6.03 21.24
C ASN A 552 37.73 6.63 21.36
N ARG A 553 36.86 6.10 22.23
CA ARG A 553 35.45 6.51 22.36
C ARG A 553 35.26 7.55 23.46
N LYS A 554 35.84 8.74 23.31
CA LYS A 554 35.84 9.76 24.38
C LYS A 554 34.53 10.57 24.53
N GLY A 555 33.65 10.53 23.52
CA GLY A 555 32.48 11.40 23.43
C GLY A 555 31.43 11.25 24.54
N PHE A 556 31.35 10.08 25.19
CA PHE A 556 30.42 9.84 26.30
C PHE A 556 30.96 10.36 27.64
N VAL A 557 32.25 10.72 27.73
CA VAL A 557 32.88 11.17 28.98
C VAL A 557 32.76 12.68 29.23
N ARG A 558 32.25 13.42 28.23
CA ARG A 558 31.70 14.75 28.46
C ARG A 558 30.55 14.62 29.51
N PRO A 559 30.42 15.56 30.46
CA PRO A 559 30.20 15.26 31.88
C PRO A 559 29.17 14.17 32.23
N GLY A 560 29.57 13.20 33.09
CA GLY A 560 28.63 12.42 33.93
C GLY A 560 28.66 10.89 33.87
N SER A 561 29.74 10.23 33.44
CA SER A 561 29.71 8.80 33.06
C SER A 561 30.03 7.78 34.17
N ARG A 562 29.30 6.66 34.17
CA ARG A 562 29.39 5.52 35.09
C ARG A 562 29.53 4.20 34.35
N VAL A 563 30.06 3.18 35.01
CA VAL A 563 30.47 1.93 34.37
C VAL A 563 29.52 0.76 34.67
N PHE A 564 29.22 -0.06 33.65
CA PHE A 564 28.59 -1.38 33.81
C PHE A 564 29.38 -2.48 33.14
N LEU A 565 29.39 -3.66 33.77
CA LEU A 565 30.08 -4.84 33.28
C LEU A 565 29.13 -6.01 33.02
N ARG A 566 29.37 -6.76 31.93
CA ARG A 566 28.62 -7.97 31.52
C ARG A 566 29.52 -9.04 30.85
N LYS A 567 29.03 -10.30 30.86
CA LYS A 567 29.47 -11.44 30.04
C LYS A 567 28.52 -11.67 28.85
N ASN A 568 29.02 -12.10 27.69
CA ASN A 568 28.23 -12.13 26.46
C ASN A 568 28.43 -13.42 25.62
N ASP A 569 27.68 -14.46 25.98
CA ASP A 569 27.73 -15.79 25.33
C ASP A 569 26.37 -16.24 24.77
N VAL A 570 25.49 -15.29 24.46
CA VAL A 570 24.07 -15.57 24.17
C VAL A 570 23.84 -15.98 22.70
N TYR A 571 24.78 -15.65 21.81
CA TYR A 571 24.81 -16.08 20.42
C TYR A 571 26.23 -16.47 20.01
N LYS A 572 26.33 -17.36 19.02
CA LYS A 572 27.58 -17.60 18.31
C LYS A 572 27.58 -16.76 17.03
N GLN A 573 28.49 -15.79 16.97
CA GLN A 573 28.63 -14.92 15.82
C GLN A 573 29.62 -15.51 14.80
N VAL A 574 29.30 -15.39 13.53
CA VAL A 574 30.26 -15.61 12.45
C VAL A 574 31.07 -14.34 12.28
N ILE A 575 32.37 -14.43 12.61
CA ILE A 575 33.32 -13.31 12.46
C ILE A 575 34.05 -13.49 11.13
N PHE A 576 33.92 -12.51 10.25
CA PHE A 576 34.64 -12.50 8.97
C PHE A 576 36.05 -11.96 9.16
N GLU A 577 37.05 -12.69 8.68
CA GLU A 577 38.46 -12.28 8.72
C GLU A 577 38.68 -11.00 7.92
N GLU A 578 39.61 -10.16 8.39
CA GLU A 578 40.01 -8.93 7.71
C GLU A 578 40.65 -9.28 6.35
N GLY A 579 40.25 -8.56 5.30
CA GLY A 579 40.67 -8.83 3.91
C GLY A 579 39.69 -9.69 3.09
N THR A 580 38.71 -10.35 3.71
CA THR A 580 37.71 -11.14 2.97
C THR A 580 36.66 -10.26 2.27
N SER A 581 36.14 -10.72 1.12
CA SER A 581 35.09 -10.03 0.36
C SER A 581 33.81 -9.82 1.18
N TRP A 582 33.51 -10.75 2.10
CA TRP A 582 32.35 -10.68 2.99
C TRP A 582 32.52 -9.62 4.09
N ARG A 583 33.73 -9.47 4.64
CA ARG A 583 34.07 -8.37 5.57
C ARG A 583 33.98 -7.01 4.88
N TYR A 584 34.41 -6.92 3.63
CA TYR A 584 34.27 -5.70 2.82
C TYR A 584 32.79 -5.33 2.59
N LEU A 585 31.95 -6.30 2.22
CA LEU A 585 30.51 -6.11 2.04
C LEU A 585 29.81 -5.67 3.34
N GLN A 586 30.13 -6.32 4.46
CA GLN A 586 29.60 -5.97 5.78
C GLN A 586 29.94 -4.54 6.18
N LYS A 587 31.19 -4.09 5.96
CA LYS A 587 31.63 -2.70 6.19
C LYS A 587 30.92 -1.69 5.27
N LYS A 588 30.66 -2.06 4.00
CA LYS A 588 29.94 -1.22 3.04
C LYS A 588 28.47 -1.04 3.45
N LEU A 589 27.79 -2.11 3.84
CA LEU A 589 26.42 -2.07 4.36
C LEU A 589 26.32 -1.24 5.65
N GLN A 590 27.30 -1.37 6.55
CA GLN A 590 27.37 -0.54 7.75
C GLN A 590 27.39 0.96 7.45
N LYS A 591 28.17 1.38 6.44
CA LYS A 591 28.26 2.79 6.01
C LYS A 591 26.95 3.30 5.40
N ILE A 592 26.20 2.44 4.70
CA ILE A 592 24.95 2.80 4.02
C ILE A 592 23.77 2.84 5.00
N LEU A 593 23.63 1.81 5.84
CA LEU A 593 22.46 1.60 6.69
C LEU A 593 22.63 2.16 8.12
N GLY A 594 23.85 2.54 8.50
CA GLY A 594 24.18 2.98 9.86
C GLY A 594 24.30 1.82 10.88
N PHE A 595 24.04 0.58 10.46
CA PHE A 595 24.27 -0.65 11.23
C PHE A 595 24.75 -1.77 10.30
N ALA A 596 25.59 -2.67 10.81
CA ALA A 596 26.09 -3.82 10.07
C ALA A 596 25.25 -5.06 10.40
N PRO A 597 24.72 -5.80 9.41
CA PRO A 597 24.07 -7.07 9.68
C PRO A 597 25.08 -8.06 10.28
N CYS A 598 24.82 -8.52 11.50
CA CYS A 598 25.58 -9.61 12.12
C CYS A 598 24.99 -10.94 11.66
N LEU A 599 25.85 -11.86 11.22
CA LEU A 599 25.45 -13.25 10.97
C LEU A 599 25.73 -14.05 12.24
N PHE A 600 24.68 -14.63 12.82
CA PHE A 600 24.75 -15.33 14.10
C PHE A 600 23.80 -16.52 14.09
N HIS A 601 24.09 -17.50 14.94
CA HIS A 601 23.21 -18.63 15.18
C HIS A 601 23.08 -18.90 16.69
N GLY A 602 21.89 -19.36 17.08
CA GLY A 602 21.52 -19.81 18.41
C GLY A 602 20.88 -21.20 18.35
N CYS A 603 19.89 -21.46 19.20
CA CYS A 603 19.13 -22.70 19.23
C CYS A 603 17.82 -22.63 18.41
N GLY A 604 17.22 -23.79 18.13
CA GLY A 604 15.90 -23.88 17.51
C GLY A 604 14.76 -23.62 18.49
N LEU A 605 13.57 -23.33 17.95
CA LEU A 605 12.40 -22.89 18.71
C LEU A 605 11.81 -23.98 19.62
N PHE A 606 11.93 -25.25 19.24
CA PHE A 606 11.33 -26.38 19.95
C PHE A 606 12.36 -27.37 20.53
N PHE A 607 13.62 -27.30 20.09
CA PHE A 607 14.69 -28.23 20.50
C PHE A 607 15.96 -27.43 20.81
N GLY A 608 16.39 -27.44 22.07
CA GLY A 608 17.53 -26.65 22.57
C GLY A 608 18.87 -26.97 21.90
N ASP A 609 19.02 -28.19 21.36
CA ASP A 609 20.25 -28.68 20.73
C ASP A 609 20.27 -28.47 19.21
N SER A 610 19.19 -27.97 18.61
CA SER A 610 19.11 -27.69 17.17
C SER A 610 19.63 -26.31 16.82
N CYS A 611 20.20 -26.12 15.63
CA CYS A 611 20.65 -24.80 15.17
C CYS A 611 19.44 -23.93 14.77
N GLY A 612 19.39 -22.69 15.23
CA GLY A 612 18.31 -21.76 14.90
C GLY A 612 18.63 -20.30 15.21
N ILE A 613 17.60 -19.48 15.32
CA ILE A 613 17.72 -18.03 15.60
C ILE A 613 17.37 -17.66 17.05
N VAL A 614 16.97 -18.62 17.89
CA VAL A 614 16.62 -18.36 19.29
C VAL A 614 17.91 -18.25 20.10
N PRO A 615 18.09 -17.24 20.96
CA PRO A 615 19.33 -17.06 21.71
C PRO A 615 19.54 -18.16 22.75
N TYR A 616 20.79 -18.51 23.09
CA TYR A 616 21.06 -19.47 24.17
C TYR A 616 20.69 -18.89 25.54
N GLY A 617 20.01 -19.68 26.38
CA GLY A 617 19.62 -19.32 27.76
C GLY A 617 20.81 -19.28 28.74
N LYS A 618 21.77 -18.38 28.49
CA LYS A 618 22.96 -18.20 29.33
C LYS A 618 22.74 -17.08 30.37
N PRO A 619 23.24 -17.24 31.61
CA PRO A 619 23.13 -16.21 32.65
C PRO A 619 23.73 -14.86 32.24
N ILE A 620 23.01 -13.77 32.49
CA ILE A 620 23.48 -12.39 32.26
C ILE A 620 23.54 -11.63 33.59
N THR A 621 24.75 -11.37 34.09
CA THR A 621 24.98 -10.53 35.27
C THR A 621 25.39 -9.13 34.84
N THR A 622 24.72 -8.10 35.36
CA THR A 622 25.04 -6.68 35.17
C THR A 622 25.38 -6.06 36.52
N ILE A 623 26.53 -5.39 36.59
CA ILE A 623 27.07 -4.79 37.81
C ILE A 623 27.17 -3.29 37.64
N VAL A 624 26.62 -2.53 38.59
CA VAL A 624 26.64 -1.07 38.58
C VAL A 624 27.84 -0.58 39.38
N GLY A 625 28.79 0.11 38.75
CA GLY A 625 29.98 0.66 39.41
C GLY A 625 29.73 1.92 40.26
N GLU A 626 30.76 2.33 41.01
CA GLU A 626 30.78 3.58 41.78
C GLU A 626 30.68 4.82 40.86
N PRO A 627 29.99 5.91 41.27
CA PRO A 627 30.00 7.16 40.49
C PRO A 627 31.37 7.79 40.35
N ILE A 628 31.72 8.21 39.13
CA ILE A 628 32.76 9.21 38.91
C ILE A 628 32.07 10.58 38.87
N THR A 629 32.44 11.47 39.80
CA THR A 629 31.91 12.83 39.82
C THR A 629 32.69 13.68 38.82
N VAL A 630 31.98 14.27 37.86
CA VAL A 630 32.57 15.14 36.84
C VAL A 630 31.98 16.55 37.02
N PRO A 631 32.79 17.62 37.09
CA PRO A 631 32.29 18.98 37.14
C PRO A 631 31.57 19.34 35.83
N LYS A 632 30.53 20.18 35.94
CA LYS A 632 29.84 20.70 34.76
C LYS A 632 30.72 21.80 34.16
N ILE A 633 31.24 21.57 32.96
CA ILE A 633 32.06 22.50 32.19
C ILE A 633 31.42 22.63 30.81
N GLU A 634 31.20 23.86 30.34
CA GLU A 634 30.51 24.12 29.06
C GLU A 634 31.37 23.72 27.85
N ASP A 635 32.68 24.02 27.91
CA ASP A 635 33.65 23.66 26.87
C ASP A 635 34.88 22.98 27.51
N PRO A 636 34.83 21.65 27.73
CA PRO A 636 35.95 20.94 28.35
C PRO A 636 37.11 20.78 27.36
N THR A 637 38.34 21.04 27.84
CA THR A 637 39.55 20.78 27.05
C THR A 637 39.73 19.28 26.80
N ASP A 638 40.44 18.93 25.72
CA ASP A 638 40.72 17.53 25.40
C ASP A 638 41.50 16.82 26.51
N GLU A 639 42.39 17.52 27.22
CA GLU A 639 43.12 17.00 28.39
C GLU A 639 42.18 16.61 29.53
N MET A 640 41.15 17.42 29.81
CA MET A 640 40.15 17.09 30.83
C MET A 640 39.31 15.89 30.42
N VAL A 641 38.89 15.82 29.15
CA VAL A 641 38.17 14.66 28.62
C VAL A 641 39.02 13.39 28.76
N ASP A 642 40.32 13.48 28.47
CA ASP A 642 41.26 12.37 28.57
C ASP A 642 41.50 11.91 30.00
N LEU A 643 41.57 12.85 30.95
CA LEU A 643 41.65 12.56 32.37
C LEU A 643 40.47 11.71 32.83
N TYR A 644 39.24 12.18 32.61
CA TYR A 644 38.04 11.46 33.05
C TYR A 644 37.83 10.16 32.27
N HIS A 645 38.26 10.10 31.00
CA HIS A 645 38.16 8.88 30.20
C HIS A 645 39.12 7.81 30.70
N THR A 646 40.32 8.23 31.09
CA THR A 646 41.30 7.35 31.75
C THR A 646 40.79 6.86 33.10
N MET A 647 40.18 7.73 33.91
CA MET A 647 39.55 7.35 35.17
C MET A 647 38.41 6.34 34.94
N TYR A 648 37.58 6.56 33.93
CA TYR A 648 36.50 5.64 33.55
C TYR A 648 37.03 4.25 33.19
N ILE A 649 38.06 4.19 32.32
CA ILE A 649 38.72 2.95 31.92
C ILE A 649 39.27 2.19 33.14
N LYS A 650 40.01 2.87 34.01
CA LYS A 650 40.57 2.27 35.23
C LYS A 650 39.48 1.72 36.15
N SER A 651 38.42 2.51 36.40
CA SER A 651 37.29 2.06 37.22
C SER A 651 36.56 0.86 36.61
N LEU A 652 36.47 0.78 35.28
CA LEU A 652 35.89 -0.35 34.57
C LEU A 652 36.72 -1.62 34.71
N GLN A 653 38.04 -1.54 34.59
CA GLN A 653 38.93 -2.66 34.82
C GLN A 653 38.86 -3.16 36.27
N CYS A 654 38.94 -2.25 37.25
CA CYS A 654 38.79 -2.61 38.66
C CYS A 654 37.44 -3.27 38.96
N LEU A 655 36.35 -2.77 38.36
CA LEU A 655 35.02 -3.37 38.51
C LEU A 655 34.95 -4.78 37.89
N PHE A 656 35.61 -4.97 36.74
CA PHE A 656 35.74 -6.28 36.09
C PHE A 656 36.45 -7.27 37.02
N ASP A 657 37.66 -6.94 37.43
CA ASP A 657 38.51 -7.84 38.22
C ASP A 657 37.88 -8.19 39.57
N LYS A 658 37.23 -7.23 40.22
CA LYS A 658 36.58 -7.45 41.52
C LYS A 658 35.39 -8.41 41.46
N TYR A 659 34.69 -8.50 40.33
CA TYR A 659 33.42 -9.24 40.25
C TYR A 659 33.38 -10.33 39.17
N LYS A 660 34.45 -10.55 38.41
CA LYS A 660 34.51 -11.56 37.33
C LYS A 660 34.18 -12.96 37.84
N THR A 661 34.80 -13.41 38.94
CA THR A 661 34.55 -14.73 39.53
C THR A 661 33.13 -14.91 40.04
N ARG A 662 32.57 -13.90 40.71
CA ARG A 662 31.17 -13.88 41.17
C ARG A 662 30.16 -13.91 40.02
N SER A 663 30.59 -13.54 38.82
CA SER A 663 29.77 -13.53 37.60
C SER A 663 29.97 -14.78 36.74
N GLY A 664 30.71 -15.78 37.23
CA GLY A 664 30.98 -17.03 36.52
C GLY A 664 32.08 -16.93 35.46
N LEU A 665 33.01 -15.99 35.60
CA LEU A 665 34.26 -15.91 34.83
C LEU A 665 35.42 -16.52 35.63
N LYS A 666 36.51 -16.88 34.95
CA LYS A 666 37.73 -17.42 35.59
C LYS A 666 38.55 -16.27 36.15
N GLU A 667 39.38 -16.55 37.16
CA GLU A 667 40.32 -15.57 37.71
C GLU A 667 41.33 -15.10 36.66
N SER A 668 41.70 -16.00 35.73
CA SER A 668 42.58 -15.72 34.59
C SER A 668 41.96 -14.83 33.51
N ASP A 669 40.64 -14.60 33.53
CA ASP A 669 40.00 -13.80 32.49
C ASP A 669 40.38 -12.32 32.67
N VAL A 670 40.64 -11.66 31.54
CA VAL A 670 41.08 -10.25 31.46
C VAL A 670 40.12 -9.46 30.58
N LEU A 671 39.87 -8.20 30.95
CA LEU A 671 39.12 -7.26 30.12
C LEU A 671 40.07 -6.55 29.13
N TYR A 672 39.87 -6.81 27.84
CA TYR A 672 40.63 -6.17 26.76
C TYR A 672 39.95 -4.87 26.34
N ILE A 673 40.69 -3.76 26.38
CA ILE A 673 40.22 -2.44 25.97
C ILE A 673 40.86 -2.10 24.62
N GLN A 674 40.03 -2.00 23.58
CA GLN A 674 40.42 -1.71 22.20
C GLN A 674 40.03 -0.30 21.76
#